data_AF-A0A5C3EI76-F1
#
_entry.id   AF-A0A5C3EI76-F1
#
_cell.length_a   1.000
_cell.length_b   1.000
_cell.length_c   1.000
_cell.angle_alpha   90.00
_cell.angle_beta   90.00
_cell.angle_gamma   90.00
#
_symmetry.space_group_name_H-M   'P 1'
#
loop_
_entity.id
_entity.type
_entity.pdbx_description
1 polymer ?
#
loop_
_entity_poly.entity_id
_entity_poly.type
_entity_poly.pdbx_seq_one_letter_code
_entity_poly.pdbx_strand_id
1 'polypeptide(L)'
;MTSGQAATSADQAAEKELQSSLLRISIICASSIQSLREPVQPTIFSVDSQEASSSTSLPPTADKLSSQIVSDLTQLLTLIQKHTTNLALALKPSAKSAKPSAPTSSAVSPVSGLDSKSLEAAQAQIVSLGSDLLPKIVFLAKKAWKDREVFQQRPKADQNDPAQIEERRKLEQLAKEMGGQLMSADQLGLPPSQRNDLEKKLEYSLGNSFAREIRSAVEDVIGSIADLLHSLLDDRAKQALQQASQARDRADGLASVSKKLESLSVNSSDDPAELRKRTLAANNLVWETCAKYIGERNADGTTRSITSVAPNGVRTKVHVKGLSKSNLEACKRSWNSRVELMRDGLQELKEGIDAEQSPAAADDEDDVDEFSFPSATPLSPQQKDRLRQLSNLVKMGNLTHENILKEIAKAASSHSAIDLDEVEELGKQLEESQDELVAACLYGETDAGLEAKMFDHDADHDDDADANGADGNDADADLTEEQAIEKAILRTFEQYVQAVVSLSAYVTDREELVEKVNIACATDEEGDFAHVFGAKFSQLSKVLSEASSGIVLRASSASSTANGAQQSKVQHKATVQANDEFKTEVFLQELQSIADQLGPNAKITDRAIADHLDSADPLHRMREGYILPTFKDVCSPDYPHTSAETAPDAESLYMCGNSLGPLSRLGKKYLEQEIDAWGRKAVLGHFEHPYGTPWTQMEKRVGELCANIVGAKQSEVVVMATLTGNLHSLLASFYRPATKPFGVDFTGDVEAAKKEGKKIKHKIIFEQKAFPSDQYALASVVQLNGFNPETSLVPLVPKEGTKTLETADILATIEKCGKEGETAIVLIGGIQYFTGQLFELEKLAAKAHEYGILFGVDLAHAFANVPLALHDWGIDFACWCTYKYGSSGPGGIAGLFVHEKWHNANLTRQAGWWGHEKETRFSMPDKFVPTRGAEGWQTSNPSMLDMASLKGSLETLLKAADYAPQNERDQGLTDPSKHGKGTIMPLLRSKSLRLTAYLEAILLSPGFFPDGFDIRVVTPRDPLQRGSQLCIQIPDPPAAESAKEEEEKKKEEQPKTNGKDVPPPIDGKRLIARAHKRAEKQRGLVADIRHPDMLRLAPLAQFSTFTDVWRTADALRLSLIEEVDAKKSG
;
A
#
# COMPACT_ATOMS: atom_id res chain seq x y z
N MET A 1 17.67 -52.87 21.00
CA MET A 1 17.05 -52.23 19.82
C MET A 1 15.57 -52.25 20.10
N THR A 2 15.03 -51.11 20.57
CA THR A 2 14.46 -50.03 19.72
C THR A 2 13.05 -50.46 19.28
N SER A 3 12.02 -49.61 19.34
CA SER A 3 12.09 -48.18 19.08
C SER A 3 10.80 -47.43 19.49
N GLY A 4 10.92 -46.26 20.12
CA GLY A 4 9.83 -45.29 20.38
C GLY A 4 10.34 -43.84 20.39
N GLN A 5 9.48 -42.83 20.34
CA GLN A 5 9.89 -41.46 20.03
C GLN A 5 10.06 -40.50 21.23
N ALA A 6 11.06 -39.62 21.08
CA ALA A 6 11.59 -38.62 22.00
C ALA A 6 11.17 -37.19 21.57
N ALA A 7 11.95 -36.17 21.99
CA ALA A 7 12.06 -34.79 21.52
C ALA A 7 13.42 -34.56 20.83
N THR A 8 14.12 -33.48 21.18
CA THR A 8 14.60 -32.37 20.34
C THR A 8 16.15 -32.25 20.05
N SER A 9 16.90 -31.27 19.33
CA SER A 9 17.66 -30.95 17.91
C SER A 9 17.09 -30.63 16.30
N ALA A 10 16.00 -30.11 15.54
CA ALA A 10 14.49 -29.67 15.34
C ALA A 10 13.51 -28.79 16.19
N ASP A 11 12.35 -29.36 16.63
CA ASP A 11 11.11 -28.82 17.23
C ASP A 11 11.14 -27.58 18.11
N GLN A 12 12.08 -27.45 19.04
CA GLN A 12 12.05 -26.27 19.90
C GLN A 12 12.57 -25.03 19.14
N ALA A 13 12.87 -25.11 17.83
CA ALA A 13 13.56 -24.08 17.04
C ALA A 13 12.60 -23.18 16.27
N ALA A 14 11.64 -23.78 15.59
CA ALA A 14 10.51 -23.14 14.97
C ALA A 14 9.34 -23.02 15.96
N GLU A 15 9.36 -23.71 17.10
CA GLU A 15 8.64 -23.24 18.28
C GLU A 15 9.23 -21.89 18.72
N LYS A 16 10.57 -21.82 18.93
CA LYS A 16 11.27 -20.54 19.20
C LYS A 16 11.08 -19.51 18.07
N GLU A 17 10.87 -19.93 16.82
CA GLU A 17 10.58 -19.02 15.70
C GLU A 17 9.11 -18.54 15.72
N LEU A 18 8.14 -19.38 16.09
CA LEU A 18 6.78 -18.92 16.40
C LEU A 18 6.81 -17.95 17.59
N GLN A 19 7.53 -18.27 18.66
CA GLN A 19 7.67 -17.40 19.84
C GLN A 19 8.29 -16.05 19.48
N SER A 20 9.31 -16.05 18.61
CA SER A 20 9.86 -14.83 18.02
C SER A 20 8.82 -14.04 17.19
N SER A 21 7.97 -14.71 16.41
CA SER A 21 6.94 -14.05 15.59
C SER A 21 5.76 -13.52 16.42
N LEU A 22 5.26 -14.30 17.38
CA LEU A 22 4.31 -13.88 18.41
C LEU A 22 4.82 -12.62 19.12
N LEU A 23 6.05 -12.66 19.64
CA LEU A 23 6.67 -11.53 20.35
C LEU A 23 6.75 -10.28 19.48
N ARG A 24 7.21 -10.41 18.23
CA ARG A 24 7.26 -9.28 17.27
C ARG A 24 5.89 -8.69 17.01
N ILE A 25 4.84 -9.51 16.91
CA ILE A 25 3.51 -9.04 16.52
C ILE A 25 2.74 -8.53 17.74
N SER A 26 2.93 -9.07 18.93
CA SER A 26 2.50 -8.46 20.19
C SER A 26 3.11 -7.06 20.38
N ILE A 27 4.39 -6.87 20.01
CA ILE A 27 5.02 -5.53 19.97
C ILE A 27 4.34 -4.64 18.91
N ILE A 28 4.04 -5.14 17.71
CA ILE A 28 3.32 -4.37 16.68
C ILE A 28 1.91 -3.99 17.14
N CYS A 29 1.18 -4.87 17.83
CA CYS A 29 -0.11 -4.55 18.45
C CYS A 29 0.03 -3.44 19.50
N ALA A 30 1.00 -3.57 20.41
CA ALA A 30 1.25 -2.57 21.46
C ALA A 30 1.62 -1.19 20.87
N SER A 31 2.51 -1.14 19.87
CA SER A 31 2.85 0.10 19.16
C SER A 31 1.68 0.64 18.32
N SER A 32 0.83 -0.23 17.77
CA SER A 32 -0.38 0.18 17.05
C SER A 32 -1.37 0.88 17.99
N ILE A 33 -1.61 0.31 19.18
CA ILE A 33 -2.41 0.92 20.26
C ILE A 33 -1.77 2.25 20.70
N GLN A 34 -0.45 2.32 20.89
CA GLN A 34 0.24 3.57 21.23
C GLN A 34 0.03 4.65 20.16
N SER A 35 0.14 4.29 18.86
CA SER A 35 -0.11 5.19 17.72
C SER A 35 -1.58 5.64 17.57
N LEU A 36 -2.50 5.00 18.29
CA LEU A 36 -3.89 5.43 18.41
C LEU A 36 -4.08 6.29 19.65
N ARG A 37 -3.35 6.00 20.74
CA ARG A 37 -3.49 6.66 22.04
C ARG A 37 -3.06 8.11 22.03
N GLU A 38 -2.02 8.46 21.27
CA GLU A 38 -1.57 9.83 21.06
C GLU A 38 -2.75 10.79 20.78
N PRO A 39 -2.78 11.97 21.43
CA PRO A 39 -3.77 12.98 21.09
C PRO A 39 -3.40 13.56 19.72
N VAL A 40 -4.23 13.30 18.70
CA VAL A 40 -4.22 14.08 17.46
C VAL A 40 -4.43 15.54 17.86
N GLN A 41 -3.35 16.32 17.86
CA GLN A 41 -3.33 17.72 18.23
C GLN A 41 -4.46 18.44 17.48
N PRO A 42 -5.46 19.01 18.16
CA PRO A 42 -6.41 19.87 17.49
C PRO A 42 -5.62 21.09 17.02
N THR A 43 -5.49 21.26 15.70
CA THR A 43 -4.89 22.47 15.13
C THR A 43 -5.63 23.66 15.71
N ILE A 44 -4.94 24.48 16.52
CA ILE A 44 -5.57 25.60 17.22
C ILE A 44 -5.84 26.69 16.18
N PHE A 45 -6.96 26.55 15.48
CA PHE A 45 -7.56 27.63 14.74
C PHE A 45 -8.02 28.67 15.76
N SER A 46 -7.26 29.77 15.85
CA SER A 46 -7.76 31.01 16.43
C SER A 46 -8.88 31.52 15.52
N VAL A 47 -10.12 31.21 15.88
CA VAL A 47 -11.31 31.54 15.08
C VAL A 47 -11.65 33.02 15.25
N ASP A 48 -10.99 33.89 14.48
CA ASP A 48 -11.60 35.14 14.03
C ASP A 48 -12.47 34.82 12.80
N SER A 49 -13.74 34.55 13.05
CA SER A 49 -14.67 34.05 12.03
C SER A 49 -15.21 35.17 11.13
N GLN A 50 -14.57 35.38 9.98
CA GLN A 50 -15.18 35.95 8.78
C GLN A 50 -14.43 35.50 7.50
N GLU A 51 -15.14 35.49 6.37
CA GLU A 51 -14.60 35.24 5.01
C GLU A 51 -13.99 33.84 4.72
N ALA A 52 -14.71 32.77 5.06
CA ALA A 52 -14.44 31.42 4.57
C ALA A 52 -15.43 30.98 3.46
N SER A 53 -15.06 31.16 2.18
CA SER A 53 -15.77 30.59 1.01
C SER A 53 -14.85 30.53 -0.21
N SER A 54 -14.83 29.48 -1.03
CA SER A 54 -15.51 28.18 -0.94
C SER A 54 -14.73 27.12 -1.72
N SER A 55 -14.56 25.92 -1.15
CA SER A 55 -14.13 24.72 -1.89
C SER A 55 -15.23 23.67 -1.82
N THR A 56 -15.70 23.20 -2.98
CA THR A 56 -16.91 22.38 -3.08
C THR A 56 -16.62 20.94 -3.51
N SER A 57 -15.81 20.25 -2.72
CA SER A 57 -16.22 18.91 -2.29
C SER A 57 -16.83 19.07 -0.90
N LEU A 58 -18.17 19.16 -0.82
CA LEU A 58 -18.85 19.13 0.46
C LEU A 58 -18.43 17.84 1.20
N PRO A 59 -18.21 17.89 2.53
CA PRO A 59 -17.99 16.68 3.31
C PRO A 59 -19.11 15.66 3.01
N PRO A 60 -18.83 14.34 3.01
CA PRO A 60 -19.87 13.35 2.89
C PRO A 60 -20.93 13.58 3.99
N THR A 61 -22.22 13.42 3.69
CA THR A 61 -23.24 13.52 4.74
C THR A 61 -23.01 12.43 5.79
N ALA A 62 -23.47 12.65 7.03
CA ALA A 62 -23.29 11.69 8.13
C ALA A 62 -23.74 10.27 7.74
N ASP A 63 -24.83 10.14 6.98
CA ASP A 63 -25.35 8.86 6.49
C ASP A 63 -24.40 8.18 5.50
N LYS A 64 -23.72 8.95 4.64
CA LYS A 64 -22.74 8.44 3.66
C LYS A 64 -21.41 8.09 4.30
N LEU A 65 -20.91 8.93 5.23
CA LEU A 65 -19.71 8.61 5.99
C LEU A 65 -19.93 7.38 6.87
N SER A 66 -21.09 7.32 7.55
CA SER A 66 -21.54 6.15 8.28
C SER A 66 -21.58 4.93 7.35
N SER A 67 -22.38 4.95 6.27
CA SER A 67 -22.48 3.82 5.33
C SER A 67 -21.13 3.34 4.77
N GLN A 68 -20.18 4.26 4.53
CA GLN A 68 -18.83 3.89 4.13
C GLN A 68 -18.02 3.31 5.30
N ILE A 69 -18.08 3.86 6.51
CA ILE A 69 -17.45 3.26 7.70
C ILE A 69 -18.09 1.90 8.04
N VAL A 70 -19.37 1.69 7.74
CA VAL A 70 -20.11 0.43 7.91
C VAL A 70 -19.67 -0.62 6.87
N SER A 71 -19.52 -0.23 5.60
CA SER A 71 -19.00 -1.11 4.54
C SER A 71 -17.50 -1.37 4.69
N ASP A 72 -16.73 -0.32 5.00
CA ASP A 72 -15.32 -0.41 5.37
C ASP A 72 -15.20 -1.30 6.59
N LEU A 73 -16.00 -1.16 7.65
CA LEU A 73 -16.02 -2.14 8.74
C LEU A 73 -16.35 -3.51 8.18
N THR A 74 -17.40 -3.72 7.39
CA THR A 74 -17.73 -5.06 6.84
C THR A 74 -16.62 -5.64 5.94
N GLN A 75 -15.68 -4.83 5.43
CA GLN A 75 -14.61 -5.22 4.51
C GLN A 75 -13.17 -5.03 4.99
N LEU A 76 -12.94 -4.30 6.07
CA LEU A 76 -11.91 -4.55 7.07
C LEU A 76 -12.34 -5.71 7.95
N LEU A 77 -13.57 -6.18 7.70
CA LEU A 77 -14.41 -6.97 8.58
C LEU A 77 -14.45 -8.51 8.04
N THR A 78 -14.85 -8.83 6.81
CA THR A 78 -15.02 -10.22 6.23
C THR A 78 -13.88 -11.33 6.21
N LEU A 79 -12.95 -11.44 7.19
CA LEU A 79 -11.75 -12.36 7.28
C LEU A 79 -11.06 -12.53 8.69
N ILE A 80 -11.46 -11.95 9.85
CA ILE A 80 -10.72 -12.18 11.13
C ILE A 80 -11.02 -13.62 11.48
N GLN A 81 -12.29 -14.00 11.57
CA GLN A 81 -12.78 -15.38 11.42
C GLN A 81 -12.05 -16.17 10.34
N LYS A 82 -11.72 -15.64 9.15
CA LYS A 82 -10.87 -16.44 8.23
C LYS A 82 -9.52 -16.77 8.86
N HIS A 83 -8.72 -15.79 9.29
CA HIS A 83 -7.39 -16.06 9.84
C HIS A 83 -7.40 -16.66 11.24
N THR A 84 -8.44 -16.43 12.04
CA THR A 84 -8.52 -16.85 13.42
C THR A 84 -9.37 -18.09 13.64
N THR A 85 -10.31 -18.42 12.73
CA THR A 85 -10.77 -19.80 12.55
C THR A 85 -9.64 -20.61 11.93
N ASN A 86 -8.89 -20.10 10.95
CA ASN A 86 -7.69 -20.81 10.46
C ASN A 86 -6.63 -20.99 11.58
N LEU A 87 -6.43 -20.01 12.47
CA LEU A 87 -5.52 -20.15 13.63
C LEU A 87 -6.08 -21.19 14.61
N ALA A 88 -7.38 -21.15 14.93
CA ALA A 88 -8.03 -22.18 15.76
C ALA A 88 -8.05 -23.58 15.11
N LEU A 89 -7.84 -23.68 13.80
CA LEU A 89 -7.65 -24.91 13.02
C LEU A 89 -6.17 -25.31 12.88
N ALA A 90 -5.23 -24.37 12.90
CA ALA A 90 -3.80 -24.62 12.96
C ALA A 90 -3.38 -25.09 14.35
N LEU A 91 -3.96 -24.51 15.40
CA LEU A 91 -3.85 -24.98 16.77
C LEU A 91 -4.61 -26.31 17.03
N LYS A 92 -5.00 -27.07 15.98
CA LYS A 92 -5.55 -28.42 16.11
C LYS A 92 -4.42 -29.45 15.85
N PRO A 93 -4.10 -30.28 16.85
CA PRO A 93 -3.50 -31.58 16.57
C PRO A 93 -4.27 -32.33 15.48
N SER A 94 -3.53 -32.95 14.57
CA SER A 94 -4.07 -33.85 13.54
C SER A 94 -4.90 -35.01 14.14
N ALA A 95 -5.69 -35.73 13.33
CA ALA A 95 -6.54 -36.84 13.82
C ALA A 95 -5.76 -38.14 14.16
N LYS A 96 -4.49 -38.19 13.80
CA LYS A 96 -3.57 -39.33 13.91
C LYS A 96 -2.53 -39.04 15.00
N SER A 97 -3.04 -38.33 15.99
CA SER A 97 -2.40 -37.24 16.72
C SER A 97 -3.39 -36.75 17.79
N ALA A 98 -2.84 -36.46 18.96
CA ALA A 98 -3.26 -37.24 20.10
C ALA A 98 -2.38 -36.91 21.32
N LYS A 99 -2.92 -36.24 22.34
CA LYS A 99 -2.32 -35.94 23.66
C LYS A 99 -0.78 -36.09 23.86
N PRO A 100 -0.11 -35.00 24.27
CA PRO A 100 1.09 -35.08 25.10
C PRO A 100 0.70 -35.45 26.52
N SER A 101 1.63 -36.00 27.31
CA SER A 101 1.49 -36.18 28.75
C SER A 101 2.24 -35.14 29.57
N ALA A 102 2.23 -35.33 30.88
CA ALA A 102 3.34 -35.36 31.82
C ALA A 102 4.62 -34.49 31.63
N PRO A 103 4.54 -33.15 31.82
CA PRO A 103 5.61 -32.11 31.92
C PRO A 103 6.16 -31.79 33.34
N THR A 104 7.31 -31.13 33.48
CA THR A 104 7.81 -30.71 34.82
C THR A 104 8.46 -29.34 34.78
N SER A 105 7.97 -28.45 35.64
CA SER A 105 8.71 -27.34 36.24
C SER A 105 9.33 -26.22 35.37
N SER A 106 9.21 -26.20 34.04
CA SER A 106 9.75 -25.09 33.23
C SER A 106 8.81 -24.50 32.16
N ALA A 107 7.58 -24.16 32.59
CA ALA A 107 6.73 -23.12 32.00
C ALA A 107 6.67 -23.08 30.46
N VAL A 108 6.03 -24.12 29.92
CA VAL A 108 5.86 -24.39 28.49
C VAL A 108 4.71 -23.52 27.93
N SER A 109 4.70 -23.25 26.62
CA SER A 109 3.69 -22.38 26.02
C SER A 109 2.47 -23.17 25.54
N PRO A 110 1.26 -22.58 25.47
CA PRO A 110 0.09 -23.21 24.84
C PRO A 110 0.17 -23.46 23.33
N VAL A 111 1.32 -23.18 22.73
CA VAL A 111 1.66 -23.56 21.36
C VAL A 111 2.68 -24.69 21.33
N SER A 112 3.40 -24.93 22.41
CA SER A 112 4.57 -25.78 22.43
C SER A 112 4.22 -27.22 22.09
N GLY A 113 5.05 -27.80 21.22
CA GLY A 113 4.85 -29.13 20.65
C GLY A 113 3.57 -29.38 19.80
N LEU A 114 2.74 -28.39 19.48
CA LEU A 114 1.64 -28.58 18.51
C LEU A 114 2.19 -28.86 17.10
N ASP A 115 2.21 -30.13 16.66
CA ASP A 115 2.77 -30.74 15.42
C ASP A 115 3.03 -29.87 14.17
N SER A 116 3.85 -28.84 14.36
CA SER A 116 4.62 -27.95 13.49
C SER A 116 4.13 -27.47 12.15
N LYS A 117 3.39 -28.22 11.34
CA LYS A 117 2.39 -27.54 10.50
C LYS A 117 1.44 -26.79 11.41
N SER A 118 1.11 -27.40 12.53
CA SER A 118 0.22 -26.81 13.52
C SER A 118 0.79 -25.48 14.05
N LEU A 119 2.11 -25.33 14.27
CA LEU A 119 2.69 -23.99 14.51
C LEU A 119 3.21 -23.20 13.31
N GLU A 120 3.51 -23.73 12.13
CA GLU A 120 3.81 -22.88 10.95
C GLU A 120 2.52 -22.30 10.41
N ALA A 121 1.47 -23.09 10.24
CA ALA A 121 0.15 -22.58 9.92
C ALA A 121 -0.33 -21.59 11.00
N ALA A 122 -0.01 -21.81 12.29
CA ALA A 122 -0.27 -20.80 13.33
C ALA A 122 0.59 -19.55 13.11
N GLN A 123 1.91 -19.69 12.93
CA GLN A 123 2.84 -18.57 12.69
C GLN A 123 2.44 -17.77 11.43
N ALA A 124 2.05 -18.45 10.36
CA ALA A 124 1.57 -17.88 9.12
C ALA A 124 0.22 -17.18 9.32
N GLN A 125 -0.72 -17.75 10.08
CA GLN A 125 -1.95 -17.03 10.46
C GLN A 125 -1.66 -15.84 11.37
N ILE A 126 -0.68 -15.92 12.27
CA ILE A 126 -0.28 -14.89 13.23
C ILE A 126 0.43 -13.72 12.55
N VAL A 127 1.41 -13.99 11.68
CA VAL A 127 1.99 -13.01 10.74
C VAL A 127 0.89 -12.43 9.85
N SER A 128 -0.10 -13.25 9.50
CA SER A 128 -1.33 -12.88 8.80
C SER A 128 -2.46 -12.29 9.66
N LEU A 129 -2.15 -11.92 10.90
CA LEU A 129 -2.88 -11.00 11.76
C LEU A 129 -2.04 -9.77 12.09
N GLY A 130 -0.72 -9.82 11.92
CA GLY A 130 0.17 -8.67 12.09
C GLY A 130 0.25 -7.74 10.88
N SER A 131 0.39 -8.28 9.67
CA SER A 131 0.99 -7.54 8.55
C SER A 131 0.03 -6.74 7.64
N ASP A 132 -1.20 -7.21 7.44
CA ASP A 132 -2.20 -6.56 6.56
C ASP A 132 -3.53 -6.30 7.30
N LEU A 133 -3.65 -6.75 8.55
CA LEU A 133 -4.79 -6.51 9.44
C LEU A 133 -4.65 -5.20 10.21
N LEU A 134 -3.72 -5.17 11.17
CA LEU A 134 -3.50 -4.05 12.10
C LEU A 134 -3.37 -2.70 11.37
N PRO A 135 -2.63 -2.58 10.24
CA PRO A 135 -2.52 -1.31 9.52
C PRO A 135 -3.88 -0.79 9.02
N LYS A 136 -4.78 -1.68 8.59
CA LYS A 136 -6.12 -1.30 8.14
C LYS A 136 -7.00 -0.89 9.32
N ILE A 137 -7.02 -1.65 10.42
CA ILE A 137 -7.87 -1.29 11.59
C ILE A 137 -7.43 0.06 12.16
N VAL A 138 -6.11 0.30 12.29
CA VAL A 138 -5.54 1.59 12.70
C VAL A 138 -5.93 2.73 11.73
N PHE A 139 -5.94 2.47 10.43
CA PHE A 139 -6.39 3.45 9.42
C PHE A 139 -7.86 3.85 9.60
N LEU A 140 -8.75 2.90 9.91
CA LEU A 140 -10.17 3.18 10.13
C LEU A 140 -10.41 4.13 11.31
N ALA A 141 -9.76 3.89 12.45
CA ALA A 141 -9.87 4.79 13.61
C ALA A 141 -9.33 6.19 13.30
N LYS A 142 -8.21 6.30 12.58
CA LYS A 142 -7.62 7.58 12.17
C LYS A 142 -8.50 8.32 11.15
N LYS A 143 -9.21 7.61 10.28
CA LYS A 143 -10.24 8.14 9.35
C LYS A 143 -11.46 8.68 10.11
N ALA A 144 -12.04 7.90 11.02
CA ALA A 144 -13.19 8.33 11.83
C ALA A 144 -12.88 9.54 12.71
N TRP A 145 -11.65 9.65 13.23
CA TRP A 145 -11.20 10.81 13.99
C TRP A 145 -11.02 12.07 13.12
N LYS A 146 -10.43 11.92 11.92
CA LYS A 146 -10.23 13.03 10.98
C LYS A 146 -11.56 13.62 10.51
N ASP A 147 -12.49 12.78 10.10
CA ASP A 147 -13.72 13.22 9.43
C ASP A 147 -14.88 13.51 10.42
N ARG A 148 -14.60 13.55 11.74
CA ARG A 148 -15.57 13.76 12.84
C ARG A 148 -16.48 14.99 12.70
N GLU A 149 -16.06 16.00 11.94
CA GLU A 149 -16.82 17.24 11.73
C GLU A 149 -18.01 17.06 10.77
N VAL A 150 -18.04 15.95 10.00
CA VAL A 150 -19.20 15.53 9.21
C VAL A 150 -20.47 15.39 10.07
N PHE A 151 -20.34 14.87 11.28
CA PHE A 151 -21.46 14.66 12.21
C PHE A 151 -22.00 15.95 12.84
N GLN A 152 -21.43 17.11 12.49
CA GLN A 152 -21.88 18.43 12.94
C GLN A 152 -22.84 19.11 11.94
N GLN A 153 -23.03 18.55 10.74
CA GLN A 153 -23.86 19.17 9.70
C GLN A 153 -25.26 18.53 9.63
N ARG A 154 -26.19 19.13 10.36
CA ARG A 154 -27.61 18.74 10.35
C ARG A 154 -28.28 19.09 9.01
N PRO A 155 -29.18 18.25 8.47
CA PRO A 155 -30.15 18.68 7.46
C PRO A 155 -30.96 19.87 7.97
N LYS A 156 -31.31 20.81 7.08
CA LYS A 156 -32.14 21.98 7.45
C LYS A 156 -33.57 21.52 7.75
N ALA A 157 -33.90 21.38 9.03
CA ALA A 157 -35.26 21.10 9.47
C ALA A 157 -36.18 22.29 9.21
N ASP A 158 -37.30 22.06 8.52
CA ASP A 158 -38.42 23.00 8.50
C ASP A 158 -39.22 22.79 9.79
N GLN A 159 -39.34 23.84 10.60
CA GLN A 159 -39.75 23.74 12.02
C GLN A 159 -41.23 23.38 12.23
N ASN A 160 -41.99 23.15 11.16
CA ASN A 160 -43.43 22.87 11.19
C ASN A 160 -43.81 21.46 10.68
N ASP A 161 -42.85 20.58 10.35
CA ASP A 161 -43.15 19.20 9.97
C ASP A 161 -43.68 18.40 11.18
N PRO A 162 -44.96 17.95 11.18
CA PRO A 162 -45.52 17.19 12.29
C PRO A 162 -44.82 15.86 12.56
N ALA A 163 -44.22 15.24 11.53
CA ALA A 163 -43.52 13.97 11.68
C ALA A 163 -42.24 14.14 12.52
N GLN A 164 -41.45 15.18 12.26
CA GLN A 164 -40.22 15.49 12.99
C GLN A 164 -40.50 15.96 14.44
N ILE A 165 -41.64 16.63 14.67
CA ILE A 165 -42.09 16.99 16.03
C ILE A 165 -42.48 15.74 16.84
N GLU A 166 -43.14 14.77 16.20
CA GLU A 166 -43.54 13.51 16.82
C GLU A 166 -42.35 12.55 17.04
N GLU A 167 -41.40 12.50 16.12
CA GLU A 167 -40.13 11.79 16.27
C GLU A 167 -39.29 12.38 17.41
N ARG A 168 -39.18 13.71 17.49
CA ARG A 168 -38.51 14.39 18.60
C ARG A 168 -39.12 14.03 19.96
N ARG A 169 -40.46 13.98 20.07
CA ARG A 169 -41.15 13.55 21.30
C ARG A 169 -40.78 12.13 21.71
N LYS A 170 -40.72 11.20 20.76
CA LYS A 170 -40.34 9.80 21.02
C LYS A 170 -38.90 9.70 21.53
N LEU A 171 -37.98 10.49 20.99
CA LEU A 171 -36.59 10.57 21.47
C LEU A 171 -36.49 11.21 22.87
N GLU A 172 -37.23 12.29 23.14
CA GLU A 172 -37.28 12.92 24.47
C GLU A 172 -37.93 12.02 25.54
N GLN A 173 -38.86 11.13 25.15
CA GLN A 173 -39.46 10.12 26.02
C GLN A 173 -38.53 8.93 26.25
N LEU A 174 -37.90 8.38 25.19
CA LEU A 174 -36.95 7.27 25.29
C LEU A 174 -35.78 7.61 26.22
N ALA A 175 -35.24 8.83 26.14
CA ALA A 175 -34.17 9.30 27.01
C ALA A 175 -34.60 9.37 28.51
N LYS A 176 -35.88 9.65 28.79
CA LYS A 176 -36.46 9.58 30.14
C LYS A 176 -36.61 8.14 30.64
N GLU A 177 -37.04 7.24 29.76
CA GLU A 177 -37.22 5.81 30.07
C GLU A 177 -35.88 5.11 30.32
N MET A 178 -34.80 5.58 29.69
CA MET A 178 -33.41 5.22 30.01
C MET A 178 -32.85 5.88 31.29
N GLY A 179 -33.69 6.50 32.12
CA GLY A 179 -33.30 7.13 33.40
C GLY A 179 -32.65 8.52 33.27
N GLY A 180 -32.53 9.07 32.07
CA GLY A 180 -31.92 10.38 31.82
C GLY A 180 -32.84 11.54 32.18
N GLN A 181 -32.45 12.35 33.17
CA GLN A 181 -33.08 13.67 33.38
C GLN A 181 -32.60 14.67 32.32
N LEU A 182 -33.29 14.69 31.18
CA LEU A 182 -33.27 15.82 30.25
C LEU A 182 -33.88 17.06 30.92
N MET A 183 -33.02 17.86 31.58
CA MET A 183 -33.40 19.20 32.01
C MET A 183 -33.53 20.11 30.79
N SER A 184 -34.67 20.78 30.63
CA SER A 184 -34.81 21.79 29.58
C SER A 184 -33.90 23.00 29.86
N ALA A 185 -33.59 23.78 28.82
CA ALA A 185 -32.84 25.02 28.99
C ALA A 185 -33.54 26.04 29.91
N ASP A 186 -34.86 25.92 30.08
CA ASP A 186 -35.64 26.70 31.05
C ASP A 186 -35.47 26.17 32.48
N GLN A 187 -35.39 24.85 32.68
CA GLN A 187 -35.10 24.24 33.98
C GLN A 187 -33.64 24.48 34.42
N LEU A 188 -32.72 24.67 33.49
CA LEU A 188 -31.35 25.12 33.74
C LEU A 188 -31.24 26.66 33.89
N GLY A 189 -32.34 27.41 33.75
CA GLY A 189 -32.38 28.86 33.89
C GLY A 189 -31.60 29.64 32.81
N LEU A 190 -31.23 29.00 31.69
CA LEU A 190 -30.32 29.58 30.70
C LEU A 190 -31.05 30.57 29.76
N PRO A 191 -30.54 31.80 29.58
CA PRO A 191 -31.15 32.80 28.71
C PRO A 191 -31.10 32.33 27.24
N PRO A 192 -32.06 32.76 26.38
CA PRO A 192 -32.17 32.28 25.00
C PRO A 192 -30.89 32.40 24.16
N SER A 193 -30.09 33.44 24.39
CA SER A 193 -28.81 33.66 23.70
C SER A 193 -27.76 32.56 23.95
N GLN A 194 -27.84 31.84 25.06
CA GLN A 194 -26.89 30.78 25.42
C GLN A 194 -27.34 29.38 24.99
N ARG A 195 -28.56 29.24 24.45
CA ARG A 195 -29.12 27.93 24.05
C ARG A 195 -28.44 27.37 22.80
N ASN A 196 -28.24 28.21 21.78
CA ASN A 196 -27.51 27.84 20.55
C ASN A 196 -26.06 27.41 20.83
N ASP A 197 -25.42 28.02 21.84
CA ASP A 197 -24.07 27.64 22.28
C ASP A 197 -24.05 26.30 23.03
N LEU A 198 -25.13 25.97 23.75
CA LEU A 198 -25.28 24.67 24.41
C LEU A 198 -25.53 23.57 23.37
N GLU A 199 -26.39 23.82 22.38
CA GLU A 199 -26.66 22.92 21.26
C GLU A 199 -25.40 22.67 20.41
N LYS A 200 -24.65 23.72 20.05
CA LYS A 200 -23.34 23.57 19.39
C LYS A 200 -22.36 22.71 20.20
N LYS A 201 -22.30 22.88 21.53
CA LYS A 201 -21.43 22.07 22.40
C LYS A 201 -21.86 20.61 22.45
N LEU A 202 -23.16 20.32 22.37
CA LEU A 202 -23.70 18.96 22.25
C LEU A 202 -23.38 18.33 20.88
N GLU A 203 -23.52 19.08 19.77
CA GLU A 203 -23.16 18.61 18.42
C GLU A 203 -21.65 18.35 18.29
N TYR A 204 -20.81 19.24 18.83
CA TYR A 204 -19.36 19.03 18.90
C TYR A 204 -18.98 17.84 19.80
N SER A 205 -19.76 17.58 20.85
CA SER A 205 -19.61 16.39 21.70
C SER A 205 -19.94 15.10 20.93
N LEU A 206 -21.00 15.09 20.10
CA LEU A 206 -21.45 13.89 19.40
C LEU A 206 -20.42 13.36 18.38
N GLY A 207 -19.87 14.24 17.53
CA GLY A 207 -18.84 13.86 16.56
C GLY A 207 -17.54 13.40 17.22
N ASN A 208 -17.14 14.05 18.32
CA ASN A 208 -16.00 13.60 19.11
C ASN A 208 -16.29 12.28 19.86
N SER A 209 -17.54 12.03 20.26
CA SER A 209 -17.93 10.75 20.88
C SER A 209 -17.85 9.62 19.87
N PHE A 210 -18.43 9.76 18.68
CA PHE A 210 -18.31 8.76 17.60
C PHE A 210 -16.84 8.43 17.28
N ALA A 211 -15.99 9.45 17.13
CA ALA A 211 -14.56 9.27 16.90
C ALA A 211 -13.83 8.56 18.06
N ARG A 212 -14.21 8.84 19.31
CA ARG A 212 -13.66 8.17 20.51
C ARG A 212 -14.13 6.74 20.66
N GLU A 213 -15.39 6.46 20.38
CA GLU A 213 -15.98 5.11 20.48
C GLU A 213 -15.41 4.19 19.39
N ILE A 214 -15.31 4.66 18.13
CA ILE A 214 -14.59 3.93 17.06
C ILE A 214 -13.12 3.69 17.44
N ARG A 215 -12.44 4.69 18.02
CA ARG A 215 -11.06 4.52 18.49
C ARG A 215 -10.96 3.49 19.62
N SER A 216 -11.87 3.52 20.61
CA SER A 216 -11.92 2.51 21.68
C SER A 216 -12.09 1.13 21.08
N ALA A 217 -13.06 0.93 20.19
CA ALA A 217 -13.30 -0.33 19.50
C ALA A 217 -12.04 -0.91 18.85
N VAL A 218 -11.25 -0.05 18.22
CA VAL A 218 -10.00 -0.45 17.56
C VAL A 218 -8.87 -0.71 18.57
N GLU A 219 -8.77 0.07 19.64
CA GLU A 219 -7.87 -0.23 20.77
C GLU A 219 -8.26 -1.57 21.45
N ASP A 220 -9.55 -1.85 21.62
CA ASP A 220 -10.11 -3.06 22.24
C ASP A 220 -9.92 -4.31 21.35
N VAL A 221 -10.04 -4.18 20.02
CA VAL A 221 -9.75 -5.28 19.07
C VAL A 221 -8.26 -5.56 18.98
N ILE A 222 -7.42 -4.53 18.86
CA ILE A 222 -5.96 -4.74 18.81
C ILE A 222 -5.46 -5.24 20.17
N GLY A 223 -6.09 -4.84 21.27
CA GLY A 223 -5.91 -5.42 22.61
C GLY A 223 -6.25 -6.90 22.62
N SER A 224 -7.46 -7.28 22.22
CA SER A 224 -7.90 -8.69 22.16
C SER A 224 -7.00 -9.57 21.27
N ILE A 225 -6.44 -9.02 20.18
CA ILE A 225 -5.45 -9.70 19.35
C ILE A 225 -4.10 -9.79 20.07
N ALA A 226 -3.65 -8.74 20.77
CA ALA A 226 -2.44 -8.78 21.59
C ALA A 226 -2.56 -9.79 22.74
N ASP A 227 -3.71 -9.85 23.42
CA ASP A 227 -3.98 -10.75 24.53
C ASP A 227 -4.03 -12.21 24.05
N LEU A 228 -4.63 -12.47 22.88
CA LEU A 228 -4.55 -13.78 22.20
C LEU A 228 -3.10 -14.15 21.89
N LEU A 229 -2.33 -13.27 21.26
CA LEU A 229 -0.91 -13.53 20.98
C LEU A 229 -0.08 -13.70 22.27
N HIS A 230 -0.40 -12.98 23.34
CA HIS A 230 0.28 -13.06 24.64
C HIS A 230 -0.07 -14.33 25.40
N SER A 231 -1.29 -14.87 25.27
CA SER A 231 -1.63 -16.19 25.82
C SER A 231 -0.83 -17.32 25.16
N LEU A 232 -0.35 -17.11 23.93
CA LEU A 232 0.45 -18.06 23.17
C LEU A 232 1.98 -17.86 23.35
N LEU A 233 2.43 -16.91 24.18
CA LEU A 233 3.87 -16.66 24.43
C LEU A 233 4.47 -17.65 25.44
N ASP A 234 5.69 -18.12 25.20
CA ASP A 234 6.53 -18.80 26.19
C ASP A 234 6.96 -17.82 27.29
N ASP A 235 7.31 -18.32 28.48
CA ASP A 235 7.63 -17.43 29.61
C ASP A 235 8.89 -16.57 29.37
N ARG A 236 9.80 -17.01 28.50
CA ARG A 236 10.98 -16.23 28.11
C ARG A 236 10.61 -15.01 27.24
N ALA A 237 9.64 -15.17 26.36
CA ALA A 237 9.11 -14.14 25.48
C ALA A 237 8.09 -13.25 26.21
N LYS A 238 7.29 -13.80 27.14
CA LYS A 238 6.52 -13.02 28.13
C LYS A 238 7.47 -12.10 28.92
N GLN A 239 8.55 -12.63 29.50
CA GLN A 239 9.56 -11.83 30.21
C GLN A 239 10.25 -10.80 29.30
N ALA A 240 10.62 -11.15 28.07
CA ALA A 240 11.20 -10.20 27.12
C ALA A 240 10.23 -9.06 26.75
N LEU A 241 8.95 -9.38 26.55
CA LEU A 241 7.88 -8.39 26.31
C LEU A 241 7.65 -7.52 27.54
N GLN A 242 7.69 -8.10 28.74
CA GLN A 242 7.54 -7.39 30.01
C GLN A 242 8.73 -6.44 30.26
N GLN A 243 9.96 -6.86 29.99
CA GLN A 243 11.15 -5.99 30.03
C GLN A 243 11.05 -4.86 28.99
N ALA A 244 10.59 -5.15 27.77
CA ALA A 244 10.39 -4.14 26.73
C ALA A 244 9.28 -3.13 27.10
N SER A 245 8.15 -3.60 27.67
CA SER A 245 7.10 -2.72 28.20
C SER A 245 7.65 -1.86 29.33
N GLN A 246 8.28 -2.45 30.34
CA GLN A 246 8.89 -1.70 31.45
C GLN A 246 9.97 -0.71 30.99
N ALA A 247 10.65 -0.95 29.86
CA ALA A 247 11.60 0.00 29.28
C ALA A 247 10.89 1.17 28.58
N ARG A 248 9.84 0.91 27.80
CA ARG A 248 8.96 1.94 27.23
C ARG A 248 8.29 2.77 28.33
N ASP A 249 7.68 2.11 29.31
CA ASP A 249 6.91 2.75 30.37
C ASP A 249 7.82 3.61 31.29
N ARG A 250 9.10 3.24 31.42
CA ARG A 250 10.15 4.09 32.00
C ARG A 250 10.54 5.29 31.12
N ALA A 251 10.58 5.14 29.80
CA ALA A 251 10.90 6.23 28.87
C ALA A 251 9.76 7.26 28.77
N ASP A 252 8.50 6.80 28.77
CA ASP A 252 7.28 7.62 28.75
C ASP A 252 6.91 8.19 30.14
N GLY A 253 7.67 7.86 31.20
CA GLY A 253 7.48 8.37 32.56
C GLY A 253 6.27 7.80 33.31
N LEU A 254 5.69 6.70 32.83
CA LEU A 254 4.43 6.13 33.31
C LEU A 254 4.66 4.99 34.32
N ALA A 255 4.79 5.35 35.59
CA ALA A 255 4.80 4.38 36.67
C ALA A 255 3.42 3.72 36.88
N SER A 256 3.37 2.39 36.70
CA SER A 256 2.24 1.48 36.95
C SER A 256 0.97 1.63 36.09
N VAL A 257 0.84 0.75 35.08
CA VAL A 257 -0.45 0.38 34.44
C VAL A 257 -0.71 -1.15 34.51
N SER A 258 0.32 -1.94 34.86
CA SER A 258 0.38 -3.42 34.82
C SER A 258 -0.84 -4.14 35.41
N LYS A 259 -1.38 -3.66 36.54
CA LYS A 259 -2.46 -4.32 37.31
C LYS A 259 -3.79 -4.55 36.58
N LYS A 260 -4.01 -3.95 35.40
CA LYS A 260 -5.21 -4.21 34.59
C LYS A 260 -5.02 -5.23 33.45
N LEU A 261 -3.77 -5.58 33.14
CA LEU A 261 -3.44 -6.76 32.32
C LEU A 261 -3.37 -8.01 33.21
N GLU A 262 -2.82 -7.89 34.42
CA GLU A 262 -2.78 -8.96 35.43
C GLU A 262 -4.19 -9.50 35.77
N SER A 263 -5.23 -8.67 35.74
CA SER A 263 -6.64 -9.10 35.93
C SER A 263 -7.26 -9.84 34.72
N LEU A 264 -6.52 -9.98 33.63
CA LEU A 264 -6.85 -10.81 32.46
C LEU A 264 -5.80 -11.93 32.27
N SER A 265 -4.92 -12.13 33.25
CA SER A 265 -3.86 -13.14 33.19
C SER A 265 -4.48 -14.54 33.14
N VAL A 266 -4.10 -15.29 32.10
CA VAL A 266 -4.59 -16.64 31.85
C VAL A 266 -3.73 -17.60 32.67
N ASN A 267 -4.24 -18.05 33.81
CA ASN A 267 -3.69 -19.23 34.47
C ASN A 267 -3.84 -20.44 33.53
N SER A 268 -2.84 -21.33 33.59
CA SER A 268 -2.77 -22.58 32.84
C SER A 268 -4.08 -23.34 32.94
N SER A 269 -4.70 -23.50 31.78
CA SER A 269 -5.85 -24.35 31.54
C SER A 269 -5.99 -24.50 30.02
N ASP A 270 -6.09 -25.75 29.60
CA ASP A 270 -4.87 -26.35 29.02
C ASP A 270 -5.18 -27.50 28.04
N ASP A 271 -6.43 -27.93 27.96
CA ASP A 271 -6.87 -28.73 26.82
C ASP A 271 -6.65 -27.90 25.53
N PRO A 272 -6.01 -28.43 24.48
CA PRO A 272 -5.97 -27.78 23.16
C PRO A 272 -7.36 -27.37 22.64
N ALA A 273 -8.46 -27.97 23.14
CA ALA A 273 -9.83 -27.51 22.94
C ALA A 273 -10.23 -26.32 23.82
N GLU A 274 -9.86 -26.26 25.11
CA GLU A 274 -10.07 -25.09 25.99
C GLU A 274 -9.34 -23.87 25.43
N LEU A 275 -8.11 -24.05 24.93
CA LEU A 275 -7.40 -23.03 24.16
C LEU A 275 -8.08 -22.66 22.85
N ARG A 276 -8.73 -23.60 22.18
CA ARG A 276 -9.57 -23.33 21.00
C ARG A 276 -10.82 -22.54 21.36
N LYS A 277 -11.44 -22.81 22.52
CA LYS A 277 -12.60 -22.10 23.08
C LYS A 277 -12.23 -20.70 23.56
N ARG A 278 -11.05 -20.51 24.16
CA ARG A 278 -10.47 -19.20 24.50
C ARG A 278 -10.09 -18.41 23.25
N THR A 279 -9.48 -19.05 22.25
CA THR A 279 -9.25 -18.45 20.92
C THR A 279 -10.57 -18.07 20.25
N LEU A 280 -11.57 -18.96 20.25
CA LEU A 280 -12.90 -18.71 19.71
C LEU A 280 -13.67 -17.64 20.51
N ALA A 281 -13.41 -17.48 21.81
CA ALA A 281 -13.96 -16.42 22.64
C ALA A 281 -13.28 -15.07 22.36
N ALA A 282 -11.96 -15.01 22.24
CA ALA A 282 -11.24 -13.81 21.81
C ALA A 282 -11.66 -13.38 20.39
N ASN A 283 -11.87 -14.34 19.50
CA ASN A 283 -12.48 -14.12 18.19
C ASN A 283 -13.90 -13.58 18.32
N ASN A 284 -14.76 -14.26 19.08
CA ASN A 284 -16.13 -13.82 19.31
C ASN A 284 -16.17 -12.44 19.97
N LEU A 285 -15.18 -12.02 20.77
CA LEU A 285 -15.06 -10.71 21.44
C LEU A 285 -14.52 -9.60 20.52
N VAL A 286 -13.54 -9.89 19.68
CA VAL A 286 -13.15 -9.00 18.56
C VAL A 286 -14.37 -8.74 17.68
N TRP A 287 -15.18 -9.78 17.50
CA TRP A 287 -16.44 -9.71 16.78
C TRP A 287 -17.48 -8.96 17.63
N GLU A 288 -17.59 -9.22 18.94
CA GLU A 288 -18.50 -8.59 19.92
C GLU A 288 -18.29 -7.10 20.11
N THR A 289 -17.07 -6.66 19.86
CA THR A 289 -16.72 -5.25 19.83
C THR A 289 -17.26 -4.58 18.55
N CYS A 290 -17.32 -5.26 17.40
CA CYS A 290 -17.28 -4.53 16.12
C CYS A 290 -18.56 -4.42 15.29
N ALA A 291 -19.58 -5.27 15.46
CA ALA A 291 -20.94 -4.97 14.95
C ALA A 291 -21.75 -4.04 15.84
N LYS A 292 -21.31 -3.86 17.08
CA LYS A 292 -21.59 -2.66 17.88
C LYS A 292 -21.24 -1.38 17.11
N TYR A 293 -20.33 -1.45 16.13
CA TYR A 293 -19.87 -0.33 15.29
C TYR A 293 -20.19 -0.41 13.79
N ILE A 294 -20.29 -1.58 13.12
CA ILE A 294 -20.88 -1.59 11.76
C ILE A 294 -22.36 -1.24 11.87
N GLY A 295 -23.09 -1.83 12.83
CA GLY A 295 -24.54 -1.66 12.91
C GLY A 295 -25.22 -1.85 11.55
N GLU A 296 -25.27 -3.08 11.03
CA GLU A 296 -26.25 -3.39 9.99
C GLU A 296 -27.60 -2.83 10.48
N ARG A 297 -28.30 -2.07 9.64
CA ARG A 297 -29.66 -1.63 9.94
C ARG A 297 -30.58 -2.14 8.84
N ASN A 298 -31.79 -2.54 9.22
CA ASN A 298 -32.85 -2.79 8.24
C ASN A 298 -33.20 -1.47 7.53
N ALA A 299 -33.98 -1.54 6.45
CA ALA A 299 -34.40 -0.35 5.68
C ALA A 299 -35.26 0.65 6.48
N ASP A 300 -35.71 0.29 7.69
CA ASP A 300 -36.41 1.14 8.66
C ASP A 300 -35.48 1.82 9.69
N GLY A 301 -34.17 1.56 9.62
CA GLY A 301 -33.19 2.09 10.57
C GLY A 301 -33.05 1.32 11.90
N THR A 302 -33.65 0.14 12.07
CA THR A 302 -33.47 -0.70 13.27
C THR A 302 -32.22 -1.58 13.17
N THR A 303 -31.48 -1.76 14.27
CA THR A 303 -30.22 -2.54 14.29
C THR A 303 -30.48 -4.01 13.99
N ARG A 304 -30.06 -4.43 12.79
CA ARG A 304 -30.04 -5.80 12.30
C ARG A 304 -28.82 -6.51 12.90
N SER A 305 -28.92 -7.83 13.02
CA SER A 305 -28.13 -8.56 14.02
C SER A 305 -27.75 -9.95 13.53
N ILE A 306 -26.50 -10.12 13.06
CA ILE A 306 -25.97 -11.46 12.74
C ILE A 306 -25.71 -12.18 14.06
N THR A 307 -26.47 -13.24 14.29
CA THR A 307 -26.34 -14.11 15.46
C THR A 307 -25.04 -14.92 15.40
N SER A 308 -24.06 -14.55 16.23
CA SER A 308 -23.05 -15.48 16.72
C SER A 308 -23.70 -16.44 17.72
N VAL A 309 -23.01 -17.54 18.02
CA VAL A 309 -23.41 -18.53 19.02
C VAL A 309 -22.23 -18.64 19.99
N ALA A 310 -22.47 -18.28 21.25
CA ALA A 310 -21.51 -18.46 22.33
C ALA A 310 -21.27 -19.96 22.59
N PRO A 311 -20.16 -20.36 23.24
CA PRO A 311 -19.83 -21.78 23.44
C PRO A 311 -20.85 -22.62 24.22
N ASN A 312 -21.89 -22.00 24.79
CA ASN A 312 -23.02 -22.62 25.49
C ASN A 312 -24.34 -22.58 24.68
N GLY A 313 -24.30 -22.33 23.37
CA GLY A 313 -25.48 -22.27 22.49
C GLY A 313 -26.26 -20.94 22.52
N VAL A 314 -25.94 -20.01 23.43
CA VAL A 314 -26.64 -18.72 23.56
C VAL A 314 -26.31 -17.77 22.40
N ARG A 315 -27.33 -17.05 21.92
CA ARG A 315 -27.34 -16.37 20.60
C ARG A 315 -27.04 -14.86 20.66
N THR A 316 -25.78 -14.50 20.87
CA THR A 316 -25.24 -13.10 20.93
C THR A 316 -24.75 -12.62 19.54
N LYS A 317 -24.73 -11.32 19.18
CA LYS A 317 -24.98 -10.92 17.75
C LYS A 317 -23.96 -9.99 17.00
N VAL A 318 -22.72 -10.41 16.63
CA VAL A 318 -21.59 -9.47 16.28
C VAL A 318 -20.40 -9.97 15.29
N HIS A 319 -19.36 -9.19 14.77
CA HIS A 319 -18.47 -9.50 13.52
C HIS A 319 -16.98 -8.87 13.23
N VAL A 320 -15.96 -9.55 12.54
CA VAL A 320 -15.15 -9.37 11.17
C VAL A 320 -13.49 -8.87 11.06
N LYS A 321 -12.29 -8.75 10.18
CA LYS A 321 -11.37 -9.14 8.85
C LYS A 321 -9.75 -9.02 9.01
N GLY A 322 -8.82 -10.00 8.71
CA GLY A 322 -7.84 -10.07 7.51
C GLY A 322 -6.25 -9.84 7.34
N LEU A 323 -5.44 -10.88 6.91
CA LEU A 323 -4.16 -11.00 6.05
C LEU A 323 -2.68 -10.65 6.55
N SER A 324 -1.45 -11.06 6.03
CA SER A 324 -0.73 -12.10 5.13
C SER A 324 0.76 -12.40 5.64
N LYS A 325 1.92 -12.97 5.13
CA LYS A 325 2.63 -13.77 4.02
C LYS A 325 4.16 -14.06 4.47
N SER A 326 5.25 -14.70 3.89
CA SER A 326 5.76 -15.52 2.71
C SER A 326 7.24 -16.11 2.91
N ASN A 327 7.91 -16.85 1.95
CA ASN A 327 8.71 -18.13 2.20
C ASN A 327 10.22 -18.39 1.67
N LEU A 328 10.54 -19.54 0.98
CA LEU A 328 11.85 -20.23 0.61
C LEU A 328 13.19 -19.92 1.34
N GLU A 329 13.68 -18.69 1.30
CA GLU A 329 14.98 -18.34 1.94
C GLU A 329 14.87 -18.30 3.47
N ALA A 330 13.64 -18.19 3.99
CA ALA A 330 13.32 -18.60 5.36
C ALA A 330 13.61 -20.09 5.55
N CYS A 331 13.06 -20.92 4.67
CA CYS A 331 13.08 -22.38 4.77
C CYS A 331 14.48 -22.96 4.89
N LYS A 332 15.44 -22.55 4.06
CA LYS A 332 16.84 -23.02 4.20
C LYS A 332 17.50 -22.65 5.53
N ARG A 333 17.07 -21.57 6.19
CA ARG A 333 17.62 -21.14 7.48
C ARG A 333 16.90 -21.83 8.61
N SER A 334 15.57 -21.88 8.55
CA SER A 334 14.77 -22.62 9.51
C SER A 334 15.17 -24.09 9.45
N TRP A 335 15.19 -24.80 8.31
CA TRP A 335 15.71 -26.20 8.18
C TRP A 335 17.03 -26.51 8.91
N ASN A 336 17.95 -25.55 9.07
CA ASN A 336 19.19 -25.78 9.82
C ASN A 336 19.02 -25.48 11.32
N SER A 337 18.24 -24.46 11.70
CA SER A 337 17.77 -24.29 13.09
C SER A 337 16.91 -25.48 13.54
N ARG A 338 16.13 -26.04 12.61
CA ARG A 338 15.36 -27.28 12.69
C ARG A 338 16.25 -28.54 12.55
N VAL A 339 17.56 -28.38 12.53
CA VAL A 339 18.52 -29.47 12.81
C VAL A 339 19.37 -29.10 14.05
N GLU A 340 18.85 -28.16 14.86
CA GLU A 340 19.35 -27.79 16.19
C GLU A 340 18.31 -27.85 17.35
N LEU A 341 16.96 -28.07 17.21
CA LEU A 341 16.04 -28.64 18.29
C LEU A 341 14.98 -29.97 18.14
N MET A 342 14.88 -31.36 17.62
CA MET A 342 15.57 -32.82 17.21
C MET A 342 16.60 -33.84 17.96
N ARG A 343 17.96 -33.63 18.11
CA ARG A 343 18.97 -34.21 19.08
C ARG A 343 19.19 -33.63 20.56
N ASP A 344 19.05 -32.33 20.89
CA ASP A 344 18.83 -31.63 22.20
C ASP A 344 17.72 -32.19 23.14
N GLY A 345 16.41 -32.01 22.99
CA GLY A 345 15.42 -32.75 23.82
C GLY A 345 15.43 -34.29 23.71
N LEU A 346 16.13 -34.88 22.73
CA LEU A 346 16.52 -36.31 22.74
C LEU A 346 17.64 -36.55 23.75
N GLN A 347 18.50 -35.54 23.97
CA GLN A 347 19.44 -35.47 25.06
C GLN A 347 18.75 -35.10 26.40
N GLU A 348 17.72 -34.24 26.46
CA GLU A 348 16.90 -34.02 27.68
C GLU A 348 16.26 -35.34 28.14
N LEU A 349 15.65 -36.09 27.22
CA LEU A 349 15.09 -37.40 27.54
C LEU A 349 16.12 -38.38 28.10
N LYS A 350 17.34 -38.32 27.57
CA LYS A 350 18.45 -39.14 28.04
C LYS A 350 18.93 -38.70 29.42
N GLU A 351 18.92 -37.40 29.72
CA GLU A 351 19.26 -36.87 31.04
C GLU A 351 18.21 -37.28 32.10
N GLY A 352 16.91 -37.23 31.78
CA GLY A 352 15.87 -37.74 32.68
C GLY A 352 15.84 -39.27 32.83
N ILE A 353 16.26 -40.04 31.82
CA ILE A 353 16.54 -41.48 31.97
C ILE A 353 17.64 -41.71 33.01
N ASP A 354 18.68 -40.88 33.03
CA ASP A 354 19.90 -41.10 33.82
C ASP A 354 19.88 -40.45 35.24
N ALA A 355 18.91 -39.59 35.58
CA ALA A 355 18.80 -38.95 36.91
C ALA A 355 18.51 -39.90 38.09
N GLU A 356 19.18 -39.75 39.24
CA GLU A 356 19.03 -40.61 40.43
C GLU A 356 18.28 -39.95 41.60
N GLN A 357 17.75 -40.76 42.54
CA GLN A 357 17.03 -40.30 43.74
C GLN A 357 18.01 -39.84 44.84
N SER A 358 17.85 -38.59 45.33
CA SER A 358 18.64 -38.05 46.46
C SER A 358 17.76 -37.84 47.71
N PRO A 359 18.22 -38.20 48.93
CA PRO A 359 17.48 -38.01 50.18
C PRO A 359 17.61 -36.60 50.77
N ALA A 360 16.66 -36.24 51.65
CA ALA A 360 16.38 -34.85 52.06
C ALA A 360 17.21 -34.29 53.25
N ALA A 361 17.29 -32.94 53.27
CA ALA A 361 17.47 -32.07 54.44
C ALA A 361 16.60 -30.80 54.18
N ALA A 362 15.91 -30.13 55.11
CA ALA A 362 15.99 -29.97 56.57
C ALA A 362 16.89 -28.81 57.04
N ASP A 363 16.23 -27.80 57.63
CA ASP A 363 16.68 -26.67 58.47
C ASP A 363 17.80 -25.73 57.95
N ASP A 364 17.42 -24.51 57.53
CA ASP A 364 17.87 -23.24 58.13
C ASP A 364 17.06 -22.03 57.57
N GLU A 365 16.75 -21.04 58.41
CA GLU A 365 16.06 -19.78 58.04
C GLU A 365 17.03 -18.57 58.13
N ASP A 366 17.67 -18.18 57.02
CA ASP A 366 18.06 -16.81 56.62
C ASP A 366 18.91 -16.86 55.33
N ASP A 367 18.80 -15.85 54.45
CA ASP A 367 19.49 -15.70 53.15
C ASP A 367 19.44 -16.91 52.17
N VAL A 368 18.35 -16.99 51.38
CA VAL A 368 18.25 -17.87 50.18
C VAL A 368 17.85 -17.06 48.94
N ASP A 369 18.52 -17.30 47.82
CA ASP A 369 18.33 -16.57 46.55
C ASP A 369 16.91 -16.72 45.98
N GLU A 370 16.24 -15.60 45.69
CA GLU A 370 14.85 -15.49 45.18
C GLU A 370 14.68 -16.03 43.72
N PHE A 371 15.67 -16.77 43.21
CA PHE A 371 15.80 -17.22 41.82
C PHE A 371 16.19 -18.70 41.66
N SER A 372 15.99 -19.53 42.70
CA SER A 372 16.28 -20.98 42.66
C SER A 372 14.99 -21.81 42.54
N PHE A 373 14.92 -22.66 41.51
CA PHE A 373 13.78 -23.58 41.28
C PHE A 373 13.93 -24.91 42.06
N PRO A 374 12.81 -25.60 42.41
CA PRO A 374 12.84 -26.90 43.07
C PRO A 374 13.32 -28.02 42.13
N SER A 375 13.88 -29.09 42.71
CA SER A 375 14.38 -30.25 41.96
C SER A 375 13.26 -31.20 41.50
N ALA A 376 13.28 -31.59 40.23
CA ALA A 376 12.27 -32.45 39.60
C ALA A 376 12.05 -33.81 40.28
N THR A 377 10.81 -34.30 40.24
CA THR A 377 10.37 -35.54 40.89
C THR A 377 10.95 -36.79 40.19
N PRO A 378 11.65 -37.69 40.89
CA PRO A 378 12.45 -38.73 40.25
C PRO A 378 11.65 -39.98 39.81
N LEU A 379 11.57 -40.18 38.49
CA LEU A 379 10.83 -41.25 37.79
C LEU A 379 11.09 -42.69 38.25
N SER A 380 10.04 -43.52 38.16
CA SER A 380 10.09 -44.96 38.44
C SER A 380 10.85 -45.77 37.37
N PRO A 381 11.33 -46.99 37.70
CA PRO A 381 12.02 -47.86 36.73
C PRO A 381 11.17 -48.23 35.51
N GLN A 382 9.85 -48.35 35.67
CA GLN A 382 8.94 -48.73 34.59
C GLN A 382 8.69 -47.57 33.63
N GLN A 383 8.50 -46.35 34.16
CA GLN A 383 8.50 -45.13 33.35
C GLN A 383 9.83 -45.02 32.59
N LYS A 384 10.98 -45.20 33.24
CA LYS A 384 12.31 -45.11 32.59
C LYS A 384 12.54 -46.13 31.46
N ASP A 385 11.96 -47.32 31.51
CA ASP A 385 12.04 -48.27 30.39
C ASP A 385 11.06 -47.95 29.26
N ARG A 386 9.86 -47.38 29.55
CA ARG A 386 9.02 -46.73 28.53
C ARG A 386 9.74 -45.54 27.88
N LEU A 387 10.50 -44.78 28.67
CA LEU A 387 11.31 -43.64 28.26
C LEU A 387 12.47 -44.02 27.32
N ARG A 388 13.18 -45.11 27.66
CA ARG A 388 14.23 -45.70 26.80
C ARG A 388 13.67 -46.29 25.52
N GLN A 389 12.46 -46.84 25.56
CA GLN A 389 11.70 -47.15 24.37
C GLN A 389 11.48 -45.86 23.58
N LEU A 390 10.77 -44.88 24.17
CA LEU A 390 10.48 -43.51 23.73
C LEU A 390 11.71 -42.57 23.57
N SER A 391 12.85 -43.13 23.19
CA SER A 391 14.05 -42.38 22.74
C SER A 391 14.57 -42.91 21.38
N ASN A 392 14.30 -44.18 21.07
CA ASN A 392 14.99 -44.93 20.03
C ASN A 392 14.38 -44.86 18.60
N LEU A 393 13.07 -44.68 18.43
CA LEU A 393 12.51 -44.28 17.12
C LEU A 393 12.87 -42.82 16.82
N VAL A 394 13.03 -41.90 17.79
CA VAL A 394 13.29 -40.49 17.42
C VAL A 394 14.55 -40.37 16.60
N LYS A 395 15.57 -41.12 17.00
CA LYS A 395 16.81 -41.24 16.28
C LYS A 395 16.64 -41.76 14.83
N MET A 396 15.53 -42.42 14.54
CA MET A 396 15.07 -42.86 13.22
C MET A 396 14.23 -41.78 12.50
N GLY A 397 13.28 -41.13 13.18
CA GLY A 397 12.48 -40.03 12.63
C GLY A 397 13.33 -38.80 12.28
N ASN A 398 14.23 -38.41 13.19
CA ASN A 398 15.28 -37.42 12.95
C ASN A 398 16.09 -37.71 11.71
N LEU A 399 16.59 -38.95 11.65
CA LEU A 399 17.44 -39.40 10.55
C LEU A 399 16.65 -39.46 9.23
N THR A 400 15.34 -39.68 9.29
CA THR A 400 14.44 -39.61 8.13
C THR A 400 14.35 -38.18 7.61
N HIS A 401 14.07 -37.21 8.49
CA HIS A 401 14.02 -35.78 8.13
C HIS A 401 15.36 -35.26 7.60
N GLU A 402 16.44 -35.51 8.35
CA GLU A 402 17.80 -35.17 7.94
C GLU A 402 18.15 -35.76 6.58
N ASN A 403 17.75 -37.00 6.28
CA ASN A 403 18.04 -37.63 4.99
C ASN A 403 17.18 -37.06 3.84
N ILE A 404 15.90 -36.78 4.08
CA ILE A 404 15.01 -36.10 3.12
C ILE A 404 15.61 -34.74 2.73
N LEU A 405 15.96 -33.90 3.71
CA LEU A 405 16.56 -32.59 3.46
C LEU A 405 17.91 -32.70 2.74
N LYS A 406 18.74 -33.70 3.07
CA LYS A 406 20.03 -33.93 2.38
C LYS A 406 19.85 -34.33 0.92
N GLU A 407 18.87 -35.14 0.55
CA GLU A 407 18.60 -35.44 -0.86
C GLU A 407 18.00 -34.23 -1.61
N ILE A 408 17.11 -33.45 -0.97
CA ILE A 408 16.56 -32.22 -1.57
C ILE A 408 17.69 -31.21 -1.82
N ALA A 409 18.62 -31.04 -0.88
CA ALA A 409 19.79 -30.19 -1.03
C ALA A 409 20.74 -30.67 -2.15
N LYS A 410 20.91 -31.99 -2.35
CA LYS A 410 21.69 -32.55 -3.47
C LYS A 410 21.02 -32.33 -4.83
N ALA A 411 19.69 -32.41 -4.89
CA ALA A 411 18.91 -32.25 -6.12
C ALA A 411 18.74 -30.78 -6.57
N ALA A 412 19.19 -29.81 -5.78
CA ALA A 412 18.91 -28.38 -5.91
C ALA A 412 19.46 -27.68 -7.18
N SER A 413 20.02 -28.42 -8.15
CA SER A 413 20.43 -27.90 -9.46
C SER A 413 19.50 -28.28 -10.62
N SER A 414 18.48 -29.11 -10.40
CA SER A 414 17.76 -29.77 -11.50
C SER A 414 16.27 -30.11 -11.28
N HIS A 415 15.62 -29.68 -10.19
CA HIS A 415 14.20 -29.96 -9.94
C HIS A 415 13.34 -28.71 -9.69
N SER A 416 12.16 -28.69 -10.30
CA SER A 416 11.13 -27.63 -10.21
C SER A 416 9.73 -28.23 -9.92
N ALA A 417 9.68 -29.32 -9.16
CA ALA A 417 8.50 -30.19 -9.00
C ALA A 417 8.20 -30.59 -7.53
N ILE A 418 8.96 -30.05 -6.58
CA ILE A 418 8.69 -30.15 -5.14
C ILE A 418 8.45 -28.72 -4.67
N ASP A 419 7.32 -28.46 -4.01
CA ASP A 419 7.07 -27.16 -3.42
C ASP A 419 7.86 -27.06 -2.11
N LEU A 420 8.71 -26.04 -2.03
CA LEU A 420 9.63 -25.86 -0.92
C LEU A 420 9.00 -25.07 0.23
N ASP A 421 7.84 -24.46 -0.02
CA ASP A 421 7.01 -23.80 0.99
C ASP A 421 6.08 -24.81 1.68
N GLU A 422 5.70 -25.90 0.97
CA GLU A 422 5.02 -27.06 1.57
C GLU A 422 6.01 -28.00 2.29
N VAL A 423 7.22 -28.21 1.75
CA VAL A 423 8.30 -28.91 2.47
C VAL A 423 8.77 -28.13 3.70
N GLU A 424 8.61 -26.81 3.70
CA GLU A 424 8.78 -25.99 4.89
C GLU A 424 7.74 -26.35 5.94
N GLU A 425 6.46 -26.15 5.65
CA GLU A 425 5.30 -26.49 6.50
C GLU A 425 5.37 -27.98 7.00
N LEU A 426 5.75 -28.93 6.13
CA LEU A 426 5.95 -30.36 6.45
C LEU A 426 7.21 -30.69 7.28
N GLY A 427 8.32 -29.98 7.02
CA GLY A 427 9.62 -30.11 7.69
C GLY A 427 9.76 -29.21 8.91
N LYS A 428 8.77 -28.35 9.10
CA LYS A 428 7.97 -28.33 10.31
C LYS A 428 7.32 -29.71 10.55
N GLN A 429 5.99 -29.94 10.47
CA GLN A 429 5.12 -31.02 11.06
C GLN A 429 5.67 -31.95 12.17
N LEU A 430 6.82 -32.52 11.89
CA LEU A 430 7.66 -33.29 12.77
C LEU A 430 8.17 -32.50 13.99
N GLU A 431 8.69 -31.30 13.72
CA GLU A 431 9.21 -30.21 14.58
C GLU A 431 8.22 -29.70 15.66
N GLU A 432 7.31 -30.49 16.19
CA GLU A 432 6.67 -30.14 17.48
C GLU A 432 6.01 -31.37 18.11
N SER A 433 5.53 -32.30 17.28
CA SER A 433 5.06 -33.61 17.76
C SER A 433 6.11 -34.42 18.55
N GLN A 434 7.40 -34.07 18.44
CA GLN A 434 8.51 -34.64 19.18
C GLN A 434 8.64 -33.93 20.54
N ASP A 435 8.52 -32.60 20.58
CA ASP A 435 8.58 -31.82 21.83
C ASP A 435 7.36 -32.00 22.72
N GLU A 436 6.15 -31.99 22.15
CA GLU A 436 4.94 -32.43 22.85
C GLU A 436 5.20 -33.83 23.44
N LEU A 437 5.92 -34.71 22.75
CA LEU A 437 6.28 -36.06 23.21
C LEU A 437 7.43 -36.12 24.26
N VAL A 438 7.98 -35.00 24.76
CA VAL A 438 8.92 -34.97 25.92
C VAL A 438 8.59 -33.99 27.00
N ALA A 439 7.98 -32.86 26.63
CA ALA A 439 6.95 -32.30 27.49
C ALA A 439 6.02 -33.43 27.98
N ALA A 440 5.76 -34.46 27.16
CA ALA A 440 5.12 -35.73 27.54
C ALA A 440 5.88 -36.65 28.49
N CYS A 441 7.05 -37.18 28.11
CA CYS A 441 7.42 -38.48 28.70
C CYS A 441 8.17 -38.43 30.03
N LEU A 442 8.67 -37.27 30.44
CA LEU A 442 9.74 -37.18 31.44
C LEU A 442 9.31 -37.06 32.92
N TYR A 443 8.01 -36.90 33.18
CA TYR A 443 7.63 -35.77 34.02
C TYR A 443 6.16 -35.95 34.59
N GLY A 444 5.27 -34.93 34.76
CA GLY A 444 3.92 -35.04 35.43
C GLY A 444 2.78 -34.07 34.96
N GLU A 445 1.53 -34.55 34.77
CA GLU A 445 0.54 -34.01 33.78
C GLU A 445 0.33 -32.49 33.77
N THR A 446 0.07 -31.90 34.93
CA THR A 446 -0.47 -30.54 35.06
C THR A 446 0.56 -29.43 34.87
N ASP A 447 1.85 -29.77 34.79
CA ASP A 447 2.99 -28.84 34.90
C ASP A 447 3.44 -28.16 33.57
N ALA A 448 2.64 -28.25 32.49
CA ALA A 448 2.93 -27.63 31.17
C ALA A 448 1.94 -26.55 30.80
N GLY A 449 0.66 -26.88 30.89
CA GLY A 449 -0.15 -26.75 29.67
C GLY A 449 -1.06 -27.93 29.32
N LEU A 450 -1.43 -28.87 30.23
CA LEU A 450 -2.40 -29.97 29.91
C LEU A 450 -3.47 -30.23 31.01
N GLU A 451 -4.74 -29.91 30.72
CA GLU A 451 -5.93 -30.10 31.59
C GLU A 451 -7.01 -30.96 30.91
N ALA A 452 -7.92 -31.52 31.70
CA ALA A 452 -8.94 -32.48 31.26
C ALA A 452 -10.34 -31.92 30.93
N LYS A 453 -10.63 -30.63 31.13
CA LYS A 453 -12.04 -30.12 31.18
C LYS A 453 -12.52 -29.32 29.97
N MET A 454 -12.38 -29.88 28.78
CA MET A 454 -13.28 -29.57 27.66
C MET A 454 -13.84 -30.82 26.98
N PHE A 455 -15.15 -30.77 26.70
CA PHE A 455 -15.95 -31.87 26.14
C PHE A 455 -16.13 -33.10 27.05
N ASP A 456 -16.86 -32.90 28.17
CA ASP A 456 -18.05 -33.76 28.35
C ASP A 456 -19.27 -32.96 27.87
N HIS A 457 -20.28 -33.62 27.27
CA HIS A 457 -21.26 -32.97 26.41
C HIS A 457 -22.57 -33.78 26.19
N ASP A 458 -23.34 -34.06 27.25
CA ASP A 458 -24.62 -34.78 27.13
C ASP A 458 -25.72 -34.27 28.08
N ALA A 459 -26.96 -34.75 27.88
CA ALA A 459 -28.14 -34.67 28.77
C ALA A 459 -28.84 -33.29 29.00
N ASP A 460 -29.52 -32.83 27.94
CA ASP A 460 -30.94 -32.42 27.88
C ASP A 460 -31.82 -32.13 29.14
N HIS A 461 -32.70 -31.14 28.93
CA HIS A 461 -34.14 -31.03 29.32
C HIS A 461 -34.65 -30.32 30.62
N ASP A 462 -35.78 -29.65 30.37
CA ASP A 462 -36.97 -29.31 31.19
C ASP A 462 -37.06 -28.16 32.22
N ASP A 463 -38.01 -27.27 31.89
CA ASP A 463 -39.04 -26.58 32.69
C ASP A 463 -38.78 -25.40 33.63
N ASP A 464 -39.79 -24.52 33.62
CA ASP A 464 -39.99 -23.36 34.51
C ASP A 464 -40.14 -23.77 35.99
N ALA A 465 -39.52 -23.02 36.92
CA ALA A 465 -40.26 -22.40 38.04
C ALA A 465 -39.38 -21.59 39.03
N ASP A 466 -40.08 -20.73 39.77
CA ASP A 466 -39.65 -19.87 40.87
C ASP A 466 -38.69 -20.46 41.95
N ALA A 467 -37.70 -19.63 42.31
CA ALA A 467 -37.23 -19.34 43.67
C ALA A 467 -36.63 -20.43 44.60
N ASN A 468 -35.42 -20.11 45.11
CA ASN A 468 -34.77 -20.60 46.34
C ASN A 468 -34.13 -22.02 46.38
N GLY A 469 -32.93 -22.14 45.78
CA GLY A 469 -31.76 -22.64 46.53
C GLY A 469 -31.28 -24.10 46.36
N ALA A 470 -29.95 -24.24 46.56
CA ALA A 470 -29.15 -25.44 46.85
C ALA A 470 -28.81 -26.48 45.74
N ASP A 471 -27.50 -26.72 45.63
CA ASP A 471 -26.72 -27.95 45.38
C ASP A 471 -26.99 -28.93 44.21
N GLY A 472 -25.89 -29.27 43.52
CA GLY A 472 -25.67 -30.55 42.84
C GLY A 472 -25.96 -30.58 41.33
N ASN A 473 -25.29 -31.41 40.53
CA ASN A 473 -24.15 -32.31 40.79
C ASN A 473 -23.51 -32.72 39.44
N ASP A 474 -22.19 -32.92 39.37
CA ASP A 474 -21.55 -33.34 38.10
C ASP A 474 -20.30 -34.23 38.36
N ALA A 475 -20.03 -35.19 37.47
CA ALA A 475 -19.36 -36.45 37.87
C ALA A 475 -17.87 -36.60 37.46
N ASP A 476 -17.37 -35.83 36.50
CA ASP A 476 -16.00 -35.99 35.98
C ASP A 476 -14.98 -35.18 36.81
N ALA A 477 -14.90 -35.47 38.12
CA ALA A 477 -14.17 -34.65 39.10
C ALA A 477 -12.81 -35.20 39.56
N ASP A 478 -12.63 -36.54 39.58
CA ASP A 478 -11.55 -37.23 40.30
C ASP A 478 -10.76 -38.23 39.42
N LEU A 479 -10.23 -37.80 38.27
CA LEU A 479 -9.16 -38.55 37.59
C LEU A 479 -7.84 -38.36 38.33
N THR A 480 -7.07 -39.43 38.56
CA THR A 480 -5.76 -39.30 39.20
C THR A 480 -4.69 -38.81 38.22
N GLU A 481 -3.75 -38.02 38.74
CA GLU A 481 -2.64 -37.43 37.99
C GLU A 481 -1.87 -38.49 37.18
N GLU A 482 -1.52 -39.63 37.78
CA GLU A 482 -0.83 -40.74 37.10
C GLU A 482 -1.66 -41.37 35.96
N GLN A 483 -2.98 -41.43 36.08
CA GLN A 483 -3.84 -41.93 35.00
C GLN A 483 -4.03 -40.91 33.88
N ALA A 484 -3.99 -39.61 34.18
CA ALA A 484 -3.93 -38.56 33.19
C ALA A 484 -2.63 -38.70 32.38
N ILE A 485 -1.48 -38.61 33.07
CA ILE A 485 -0.11 -38.88 32.59
C ILE A 485 -0.08 -40.08 31.64
N GLU A 486 -0.60 -41.23 32.06
CA GLU A 486 -0.53 -42.44 31.25
C GLU A 486 -1.45 -42.40 30.03
N LYS A 487 -2.75 -42.07 30.20
CA LYS A 487 -3.73 -41.91 29.11
C LYS A 487 -3.29 -40.86 28.07
N ALA A 488 -2.27 -40.08 28.41
CA ALA A 488 -1.62 -39.09 27.60
C ALA A 488 -0.34 -39.61 26.89
N ILE A 489 0.64 -40.27 27.53
CA ILE A 489 1.89 -40.78 26.88
C ILE A 489 1.58 -41.56 25.60
N LEU A 490 0.55 -42.42 25.68
CA LEU A 490 0.10 -43.31 24.59
C LEU A 490 -0.06 -42.63 23.25
N ARG A 491 -0.51 -41.39 23.32
CA ARG A 491 -1.21 -40.72 22.26
C ARG A 491 -0.21 -39.85 21.48
N THR A 492 0.71 -39.15 22.15
CA THR A 492 1.75 -38.32 21.49
C THR A 492 2.67 -39.18 20.65
N PHE A 493 2.86 -40.40 21.11
CA PHE A 493 3.56 -41.43 20.37
C PHE A 493 2.90 -41.72 18.99
N GLU A 494 1.58 -41.67 18.86
CA GLU A 494 0.90 -41.74 17.56
C GLU A 494 1.08 -40.44 16.75
N GLN A 495 0.89 -39.30 17.43
CA GLN A 495 1.00 -37.94 16.89
C GLN A 495 2.29 -37.72 16.13
N TYR A 496 3.38 -38.07 16.80
CA TYR A 496 4.69 -38.08 16.23
C TYR A 496 4.80 -38.97 14.99
N VAL A 497 4.39 -40.24 15.11
CA VAL A 497 4.63 -41.23 14.06
C VAL A 497 3.95 -40.81 12.76
N GLN A 498 2.80 -40.14 12.83
CA GLN A 498 2.20 -39.56 11.64
C GLN A 498 3.07 -38.47 11.00
N ALA A 499 3.64 -37.56 11.78
CA ALA A 499 4.33 -36.39 11.25
C ALA A 499 5.50 -36.77 10.31
N VAL A 500 6.36 -37.73 10.70
CA VAL A 500 7.41 -38.25 9.81
C VAL A 500 6.83 -38.90 8.55
N VAL A 501 5.75 -39.67 8.71
CA VAL A 501 5.15 -40.42 7.60
C VAL A 501 4.53 -39.47 6.58
N SER A 502 3.90 -38.37 7.01
CA SER A 502 3.41 -37.30 6.13
C SER A 502 4.54 -36.72 5.25
N LEU A 503 5.63 -36.30 5.90
CA LEU A 503 6.77 -35.65 5.25
C LEU A 503 7.49 -36.61 4.28
N SER A 504 7.70 -37.86 4.69
CA SER A 504 8.28 -38.90 3.83
C SER A 504 7.37 -39.21 2.62
N ALA A 505 6.06 -39.36 2.83
CA ALA A 505 5.11 -39.63 1.74
C ALA A 505 5.13 -38.53 0.67
N TYR A 506 5.04 -37.25 1.07
CA TYR A 506 4.97 -36.12 0.14
C TYR A 506 6.19 -36.01 -0.80
N VAL A 507 7.41 -36.21 -0.27
CA VAL A 507 8.65 -36.06 -1.05
C VAL A 507 9.02 -37.31 -1.86
N THR A 508 8.50 -38.48 -1.48
CA THR A 508 8.80 -39.78 -2.11
C THR A 508 7.65 -40.40 -2.92
N ASP A 509 6.49 -39.74 -3.01
CA ASP A 509 5.30 -40.19 -3.75
C ASP A 509 4.69 -41.51 -3.20
N ARG A 510 4.69 -41.66 -1.86
CA ARG A 510 4.26 -42.88 -1.12
C ARG A 510 3.08 -42.62 -0.17
N GLU A 511 1.95 -42.16 -0.71
CA GLU A 511 0.76 -41.82 0.06
C GLU A 511 0.15 -43.01 0.82
N GLU A 512 0.39 -44.26 0.39
CA GLU A 512 -0.13 -45.47 1.04
C GLU A 512 0.42 -45.68 2.47
N LEU A 513 1.56 -45.07 2.78
CA LEU A 513 2.12 -45.07 4.14
C LEU A 513 1.26 -44.25 5.09
N VAL A 514 0.61 -43.18 4.60
CA VAL A 514 -0.32 -42.36 5.38
C VAL A 514 -1.55 -43.21 5.76
N GLU A 515 -2.14 -43.96 4.82
CA GLU A 515 -3.32 -44.77 5.14
C GLU A 515 -3.04 -45.84 6.22
N LYS A 516 -1.86 -46.49 6.19
CA LYS A 516 -1.44 -47.45 7.22
C LYS A 516 -1.46 -46.88 8.64
N VAL A 517 -1.02 -45.63 8.83
CA VAL A 517 -1.03 -44.98 10.17
C VAL A 517 -2.46 -44.67 10.63
N ASN A 518 -3.38 -44.27 9.72
CA ASN A 518 -4.79 -44.01 10.09
C ASN A 518 -5.43 -45.23 10.76
N ILE A 519 -5.18 -46.42 10.19
CA ILE A 519 -5.77 -47.68 10.64
C ILE A 519 -5.22 -48.10 12.02
N ALA A 520 -3.94 -47.84 12.30
CA ALA A 520 -3.30 -48.12 13.59
C ALA A 520 -3.74 -47.12 14.69
N CYS A 521 -4.02 -45.87 14.34
CA CYS A 521 -4.61 -44.89 15.28
C CYS A 521 -6.07 -45.26 15.61
N ALA A 522 -6.88 -45.56 14.60
CA ALA A 522 -8.33 -45.79 14.73
C ALA A 522 -8.73 -47.19 15.25
N THR A 523 -7.81 -47.93 15.88
CA THR A 523 -8.11 -49.19 16.57
C THR A 523 -8.25 -48.94 18.07
N ASP A 524 -9.46 -49.14 18.61
CA ASP A 524 -9.73 -49.09 20.04
C ASP A 524 -9.30 -50.41 20.71
N GLU A 525 -8.35 -50.33 21.62
CA GLU A 525 -7.80 -51.46 22.37
C GLU A 525 -8.19 -51.30 23.85
N GLU A 526 -8.94 -52.26 24.42
CA GLU A 526 -9.40 -52.20 25.82
C GLU A 526 -8.40 -52.90 26.76
N GLY A 527 -7.97 -52.23 27.83
CA GLY A 527 -7.07 -52.82 28.83
C GLY A 527 -6.49 -51.82 29.83
N ASP A 528 -5.50 -52.27 30.61
CA ASP A 528 -4.65 -51.34 31.35
C ASP A 528 -3.72 -50.57 30.40
N PHE A 529 -3.17 -49.45 30.87
CA PHE A 529 -2.34 -48.59 30.05
C PHE A 529 -1.12 -49.30 29.47
N ALA A 530 -0.45 -50.16 30.25
CA ALA A 530 0.76 -50.85 29.79
C ALA A 530 0.46 -51.81 28.63
N HIS A 531 -0.72 -52.43 28.63
CA HIS A 531 -1.20 -53.26 27.53
C HIS A 531 -1.47 -52.42 26.26
N VAL A 532 -2.29 -51.37 26.39
CA VAL A 532 -2.69 -50.51 25.25
C VAL A 532 -1.48 -49.80 24.64
N PHE A 533 -0.57 -49.27 25.47
CA PHE A 533 0.69 -48.71 25.02
C PHE A 533 1.51 -49.72 24.21
N GLY A 534 1.74 -50.92 24.75
CA GLY A 534 2.54 -51.95 24.07
C GLY A 534 1.95 -52.39 22.71
N ALA A 535 0.62 -52.42 22.58
CA ALA A 535 -0.07 -52.71 21.33
C ALA A 535 0.16 -51.62 20.28
N LYS A 536 -0.21 -50.35 20.58
CA LYS A 536 -0.04 -49.21 19.65
C LYS A 536 1.42 -49.01 19.25
N PHE A 537 2.32 -49.10 20.22
CA PHE A 537 3.78 -49.03 20.03
C PHE A 537 4.30 -50.01 18.99
N SER A 538 3.83 -51.26 19.04
CA SER A 538 4.25 -52.33 18.13
C SER A 538 3.73 -52.16 16.70
N GLN A 539 2.57 -51.53 16.52
CA GLN A 539 1.99 -51.26 15.19
C GLN A 539 2.67 -50.07 14.51
N LEU A 540 2.75 -48.94 15.21
CA LEU A 540 3.17 -47.65 14.66
C LEU A 540 4.68 -47.58 14.37
N SER A 541 5.50 -48.15 15.26
CA SER A 541 6.95 -48.27 15.05
C SER A 541 7.31 -49.01 13.75
N LYS A 542 6.49 -49.98 13.35
CA LYS A 542 6.67 -50.74 12.10
C LYS A 542 6.39 -49.89 10.85
N VAL A 543 5.32 -49.11 10.85
CA VAL A 543 4.99 -48.21 9.72
C VAL A 543 6.05 -47.12 9.56
N LEU A 544 6.57 -46.60 10.68
CA LEU A 544 7.68 -45.64 10.64
C LEU A 544 9.00 -46.26 10.15
N SER A 545 9.29 -47.51 10.54
CA SER A 545 10.45 -48.23 9.99
C SER A 545 10.36 -48.51 8.49
N GLU A 546 9.14 -48.47 7.91
CA GLU A 546 8.93 -48.54 6.46
C GLU A 546 9.19 -47.16 5.81
N ALA A 547 8.57 -46.11 6.35
CA ALA A 547 8.65 -44.74 5.82
C ALA A 547 10.06 -44.11 5.90
N SER A 548 10.84 -44.47 6.93
CA SER A 548 12.23 -44.07 7.13
C SER A 548 13.23 -44.74 6.16
N SER A 549 12.78 -45.75 5.41
CA SER A 549 13.59 -46.50 4.45
C SER A 549 13.29 -46.09 3.00
N GLY A 550 14.27 -46.26 2.10
CA GLY A 550 14.07 -46.14 0.65
C GLY A 550 13.77 -44.74 0.12
N ILE A 551 14.24 -43.68 0.79
CA ILE A 551 13.97 -42.28 0.41
C ILE A 551 14.58 -41.97 -0.98
N VAL A 552 13.72 -41.70 -1.96
CA VAL A 552 14.07 -41.24 -3.32
C VAL A 552 13.09 -40.15 -3.73
N LEU A 553 13.56 -39.05 -4.31
CA LEU A 553 12.73 -37.89 -4.64
C LEU A 553 11.96 -38.06 -5.95
N ARG A 554 10.74 -37.51 -6.01
CA ARG A 554 9.92 -37.48 -7.24
C ARG A 554 10.56 -36.65 -8.36
N ALA A 555 10.69 -37.24 -9.54
CA ALA A 555 11.33 -36.64 -10.71
C ALA A 555 10.30 -36.01 -11.69
N SER A 556 10.69 -34.95 -12.39
CA SER A 556 9.79 -34.25 -13.32
C SER A 556 9.54 -35.05 -14.61
N SER A 557 8.33 -35.59 -14.75
CA SER A 557 7.83 -36.21 -15.99
C SER A 557 7.10 -35.19 -16.88
N ALA A 558 7.48 -35.10 -18.15
CA ALA A 558 6.79 -34.27 -19.15
C ALA A 558 6.04 -35.12 -20.19
N SER A 559 4.97 -34.55 -20.76
CA SER A 559 3.94 -35.20 -21.59
C SER A 559 3.03 -36.16 -20.81
N SER A 560 1.75 -36.34 -21.16
CA SER A 560 0.99 -35.91 -22.35
C SER A 560 -0.41 -35.36 -21.90
N THR A 561 -1.19 -34.61 -22.67
CA THR A 561 -1.55 -34.77 -24.10
C THR A 561 -1.45 -33.47 -24.90
N ALA A 562 -1.58 -33.56 -26.23
CA ALA A 562 -1.26 -32.49 -27.17
C ALA A 562 -2.48 -31.99 -27.96
N ASN A 563 -2.44 -30.71 -28.35
CA ASN A 563 -2.52 -30.31 -29.76
C ASN A 563 -1.72 -29.01 -29.93
N GLY A 564 -0.91 -28.92 -30.99
CA GLY A 564 0.24 -28.00 -31.01
C GLY A 564 0.18 -26.89 -32.07
N ALA A 565 0.93 -25.83 -31.79
CA ALA A 565 1.43 -24.89 -32.79
C ALA A 565 2.90 -24.61 -32.50
N GLN A 566 3.77 -24.70 -33.52
CA GLN A 566 5.14 -24.23 -33.40
C GLN A 566 5.17 -22.71 -33.59
N GLN A 567 5.92 -21.99 -32.75
CA GLN A 567 6.35 -20.62 -33.07
C GLN A 567 7.87 -20.52 -32.92
N SER A 568 8.50 -19.93 -33.94
CA SER A 568 9.94 -19.81 -34.08
C SER A 568 10.50 -18.62 -33.31
N LYS A 569 11.62 -18.82 -32.60
CA LYS A 569 12.41 -17.69 -32.07
C LYS A 569 13.16 -17.00 -33.21
N VAL A 570 12.57 -15.95 -33.76
CA VAL A 570 13.24 -15.03 -34.69
C VAL A 570 13.86 -13.89 -33.88
N GLN A 571 15.17 -13.66 -34.03
CA GLN A 571 15.85 -12.51 -33.44
C GLN A 571 15.86 -11.35 -34.42
N HIS A 572 15.01 -10.35 -34.19
CA HIS A 572 15.14 -9.03 -34.82
C HIS A 572 16.13 -8.18 -34.02
N LYS A 573 16.77 -7.18 -34.66
CA LYS A 573 17.59 -6.18 -33.96
C LYS A 573 16.99 -4.80 -34.22
N ALA A 574 16.58 -4.13 -33.15
CA ALA A 574 15.82 -2.89 -33.24
C ALA A 574 16.56 -1.77 -34.01
N THR A 575 15.79 -0.98 -34.76
CA THR A 575 16.29 0.12 -35.59
C THR A 575 16.54 1.36 -34.73
N VAL A 576 17.80 1.58 -34.37
CA VAL A 576 18.22 2.71 -33.53
C VAL A 576 18.20 4.01 -34.34
N GLN A 577 17.36 4.95 -33.92
CA GLN A 577 17.29 6.33 -34.41
C GLN A 577 17.72 7.29 -33.29
N ALA A 578 18.37 8.41 -33.62
CA ALA A 578 18.58 9.49 -32.66
C ALA A 578 17.25 10.19 -32.33
N ASN A 579 17.08 10.67 -31.11
CA ASN A 579 15.84 11.27 -30.61
C ASN A 579 15.39 12.47 -31.43
N ASP A 580 16.33 13.34 -31.80
CA ASP A 580 16.07 14.56 -32.58
C ASP A 580 15.95 14.29 -34.11
N GLU A 581 16.24 13.05 -34.55
CA GLU A 581 16.15 12.60 -35.95
C GLU A 581 15.00 11.59 -36.18
N PHE A 582 14.23 11.26 -35.14
CA PHE A 582 13.28 10.14 -35.13
C PHE A 582 12.15 10.33 -36.14
N LYS A 583 12.00 9.35 -37.05
CA LYS A 583 10.98 9.31 -38.09
C LYS A 583 9.99 8.18 -37.84
N THR A 584 8.71 8.51 -37.83
CA THR A 584 7.61 7.56 -37.69
C THR A 584 7.60 6.56 -38.85
N GLU A 585 7.96 6.98 -40.06
CA GLU A 585 7.99 6.14 -41.26
C GLU A 585 9.04 5.01 -41.15
N VAL A 586 10.19 5.31 -40.55
CA VAL A 586 11.26 4.33 -40.31
C VAL A 586 10.82 3.34 -39.22
N PHE A 587 10.10 3.80 -38.21
CA PHE A 587 9.51 2.93 -37.19
C PHE A 587 8.39 2.05 -37.78
N LEU A 588 7.53 2.57 -38.66
CA LEU A 588 6.51 1.78 -39.36
C LEU A 588 7.15 0.70 -40.27
N GLN A 589 8.30 0.98 -40.89
CA GLN A 589 9.06 -0.02 -41.66
C GLN A 589 9.64 -1.11 -40.75
N GLU A 590 10.10 -0.78 -39.54
CA GLU A 590 10.49 -1.76 -38.53
C GLU A 590 9.31 -2.66 -38.13
N LEU A 591 8.14 -2.08 -37.83
CA LEU A 591 6.92 -2.85 -37.49
C LEU A 591 6.50 -3.79 -38.63
N GLN A 592 6.53 -3.33 -39.88
CA GLN A 592 6.21 -4.18 -41.03
C GLN A 592 7.24 -5.30 -41.21
N SER A 593 8.54 -5.01 -41.02
CA SER A 593 9.58 -6.04 -41.10
C SER A 593 9.46 -7.11 -40.01
N ILE A 594 8.96 -6.75 -38.82
CA ILE A 594 8.62 -7.72 -37.76
C ILE A 594 7.39 -8.54 -38.17
N ALA A 595 6.34 -7.92 -38.72
CA ALA A 595 5.16 -8.63 -39.21
C ALA A 595 5.52 -9.65 -40.32
N ASP A 596 6.28 -9.23 -41.33
CA ASP A 596 6.75 -10.08 -42.43
C ASP A 596 7.56 -11.29 -41.91
N GLN A 597 8.28 -11.14 -40.79
CA GLN A 597 9.06 -12.20 -40.13
C GLN A 597 8.20 -13.15 -39.27
N LEU A 598 7.04 -12.70 -38.78
CA LEU A 598 6.07 -13.55 -38.05
C LEU A 598 5.19 -14.37 -39.00
N GLY A 599 4.91 -13.86 -40.20
CA GLY A 599 4.30 -14.63 -41.30
C GLY A 599 3.47 -13.80 -42.27
N PRO A 600 3.11 -14.35 -43.44
CA PRO A 600 2.50 -13.61 -44.56
C PRO A 600 1.09 -13.04 -44.31
N ASN A 601 0.48 -13.36 -43.17
CA ASN A 601 -0.83 -12.87 -42.76
C ASN A 601 -0.77 -11.95 -41.51
N ALA A 602 0.41 -11.79 -40.90
CA ALA A 602 0.57 -10.95 -39.71
C ALA A 602 0.51 -9.46 -40.06
N LYS A 603 -0.02 -8.66 -39.16
CA LYS A 603 -0.19 -7.21 -39.31
C LYS A 603 0.54 -6.46 -38.20
N ILE A 604 0.91 -5.20 -38.47
CA ILE A 604 1.47 -4.29 -37.45
C ILE A 604 0.53 -4.06 -36.23
N THR A 605 -0.77 -4.35 -36.41
CA THR A 605 -1.83 -4.28 -35.41
C THR A 605 -1.96 -5.54 -34.55
N ASP A 606 -1.22 -6.61 -34.84
CA ASP A 606 -1.37 -7.87 -34.12
C ASP A 606 -0.55 -7.85 -32.82
N ARG A 607 -1.12 -8.42 -31.76
CA ARG A 607 -0.49 -8.47 -30.42
C ARG A 607 0.95 -8.99 -30.43
N ALA A 608 1.25 -9.96 -31.29
CA ALA A 608 2.59 -10.55 -31.41
C ALA A 608 3.68 -9.52 -31.81
N ILE A 609 3.31 -8.40 -32.44
CA ILE A 609 4.21 -7.27 -32.68
C ILE A 609 4.58 -6.57 -31.37
N ALA A 610 3.58 -6.34 -30.51
CA ALA A 610 3.76 -5.71 -29.21
C ALA A 610 4.61 -6.57 -28.27
N ASP A 611 4.28 -7.87 -28.15
CA ASP A 611 5.05 -8.82 -27.34
C ASP A 611 6.51 -8.95 -27.86
N HIS A 612 6.73 -8.84 -29.17
CA HIS A 612 8.08 -8.80 -29.77
C HIS A 612 8.83 -7.51 -29.41
N LEU A 613 8.20 -6.35 -29.52
CA LEU A 613 8.81 -5.06 -29.16
C LEU A 613 9.20 -5.00 -27.68
N ASP A 614 8.37 -5.53 -26.78
CA ASP A 614 8.70 -5.64 -25.35
C ASP A 614 9.86 -6.61 -25.09
N SER A 615 9.94 -7.73 -25.82
CA SER A 615 11.09 -8.65 -25.74
C SER A 615 12.43 -8.02 -26.16
N ALA A 616 12.36 -6.90 -26.89
CA ALA A 616 13.49 -6.11 -27.36
C ALA A 616 13.67 -4.77 -26.62
N ASP A 617 12.87 -4.46 -25.59
CA ASP A 617 12.97 -3.21 -24.82
C ASP A 617 14.08 -3.30 -23.76
N PRO A 618 15.17 -2.51 -23.84
CA PRO A 618 16.18 -2.47 -22.79
C PRO A 618 15.63 -1.91 -21.46
N LEU A 619 14.56 -1.11 -21.50
CA LEU A 619 14.00 -0.43 -20.32
C LEU A 619 12.87 -1.23 -19.62
N HIS A 620 12.59 -2.49 -19.99
CA HIS A 620 11.48 -3.26 -19.39
C HIS A 620 11.57 -3.32 -17.85
N ARG A 621 12.78 -3.46 -17.30
CA ARG A 621 13.05 -3.51 -15.85
C ARG A 621 12.77 -2.21 -15.10
N MET A 622 12.55 -1.10 -15.80
CA MET A 622 12.12 0.15 -15.15
C MET A 622 10.76 -0.03 -14.46
N ARG A 623 9.87 -0.85 -15.04
CA ARG A 623 8.52 -1.14 -14.50
C ARG A 623 8.57 -1.73 -13.09
N GLU A 624 9.53 -2.61 -12.82
CA GLU A 624 9.76 -3.21 -11.50
C GLU A 624 9.98 -2.14 -10.40
N GLY A 625 10.49 -0.96 -10.77
CA GLY A 625 10.67 0.18 -9.88
C GLY A 625 9.37 0.83 -9.37
N TYR A 626 8.21 0.51 -9.94
CA TYR A 626 6.92 1.13 -9.65
C TYR A 626 5.91 0.15 -9.04
N ILE A 627 4.86 0.72 -8.44
CA ILE A 627 3.67 0.03 -7.96
C ILE A 627 2.48 0.56 -8.78
N LEU A 628 1.97 -0.24 -9.71
CA LEU A 628 0.81 0.08 -10.52
C LEU A 628 -0.49 -0.41 -9.85
N PRO A 629 -1.66 0.20 -10.11
CA PRO A 629 -2.95 -0.34 -9.68
C PRO A 629 -3.20 -1.71 -10.31
N THR A 630 -3.79 -2.63 -9.56
CA THR A 630 -4.22 -3.95 -10.09
C THR A 630 -5.63 -3.87 -10.70
N PHE A 631 -6.07 -4.92 -11.38
CA PHE A 631 -7.36 -4.95 -12.09
C PHE A 631 -8.54 -4.75 -11.14
N LYS A 632 -8.52 -5.40 -9.97
CA LYS A 632 -9.54 -5.24 -8.90
C LYS A 632 -9.60 -3.83 -8.31
N ASP A 633 -8.53 -3.04 -8.43
CA ASP A 633 -8.45 -1.68 -7.86
C ASP A 633 -9.10 -0.64 -8.79
N VAL A 634 -9.41 -1.03 -10.04
CA VAL A 634 -9.89 -0.15 -11.12
C VAL A 634 -11.24 -0.61 -11.69
N CYS A 635 -11.40 -1.91 -11.94
CA CYS A 635 -12.59 -2.48 -12.57
C CYS A 635 -13.78 -2.64 -11.60
N SER A 636 -14.96 -2.89 -12.16
CA SER A 636 -16.12 -3.32 -11.38
C SER A 636 -15.88 -4.71 -10.79
N PRO A 637 -16.20 -4.96 -9.50
CA PRO A 637 -16.04 -6.27 -8.87
C PRO A 637 -16.78 -7.41 -9.60
N ASP A 638 -17.90 -7.09 -10.26
CA ASP A 638 -18.74 -8.05 -10.97
C ASP A 638 -18.25 -8.37 -12.40
N TYR A 639 -17.12 -7.80 -12.85
CA TYR A 639 -16.59 -8.10 -14.19
C TYR A 639 -15.87 -9.46 -14.20
N PRO A 640 -16.28 -10.42 -15.05
CA PRO A 640 -15.71 -11.76 -15.05
C PRO A 640 -14.24 -11.76 -15.48
N HIS A 641 -13.38 -12.33 -14.64
CA HIS A 641 -11.99 -12.63 -14.99
C HIS A 641 -11.96 -13.67 -16.11
N THR A 642 -11.58 -13.26 -17.31
CA THR A 642 -11.63 -14.08 -18.54
C THR A 642 -10.24 -14.49 -19.05
N SER A 643 -9.18 -13.97 -18.43
CA SER A 643 -7.79 -14.20 -18.80
C SER A 643 -6.85 -13.86 -17.63
N ALA A 644 -5.59 -14.31 -17.69
CA ALA A 644 -4.56 -13.88 -16.74
C ALA A 644 -4.34 -12.34 -16.72
N GLU A 645 -4.65 -11.66 -17.83
CA GLU A 645 -4.59 -10.19 -17.96
C GLU A 645 -5.79 -9.44 -17.38
N THR A 646 -6.83 -10.17 -16.96
CA THR A 646 -8.02 -9.64 -16.28
C THR A 646 -8.19 -10.25 -14.88
N ALA A 647 -7.21 -11.01 -14.39
CA ALA A 647 -7.19 -11.55 -13.04
C ALA A 647 -7.13 -10.43 -11.98
N PRO A 648 -7.66 -10.62 -10.75
CA PRO A 648 -7.79 -9.56 -9.75
C PRO A 648 -6.50 -8.79 -9.45
N ASP A 649 -5.38 -9.50 -9.47
CA ASP A 649 -4.03 -9.06 -9.13
C ASP A 649 -3.17 -8.67 -10.35
N ALA A 650 -3.66 -8.86 -11.57
CA ALA A 650 -2.99 -8.40 -12.79
C ALA A 650 -2.92 -6.85 -12.82
N GLU A 651 -1.88 -6.27 -13.41
CA GLU A 651 -1.73 -4.82 -13.48
C GLU A 651 -2.69 -4.18 -14.50
N SER A 652 -3.34 -3.09 -14.07
CA SER A 652 -4.22 -2.24 -14.88
C SER A 652 -3.43 -1.42 -15.91
N LEU A 653 -4.11 -1.05 -17.00
CA LEU A 653 -3.57 -0.28 -18.11
C LEU A 653 -3.45 1.21 -17.72
N TYR A 654 -2.38 1.55 -17.03
CA TYR A 654 -2.19 2.89 -16.47
C TYR A 654 -1.61 3.88 -17.51
N MET A 655 -2.49 4.62 -18.18
CA MET A 655 -2.16 5.60 -19.23
C MET A 655 -2.38 7.06 -18.76
N CYS A 656 -2.34 7.30 -17.44
CA CYS A 656 -2.63 8.58 -16.79
C CYS A 656 -1.43 9.21 -16.05
N GLY A 657 -0.21 8.73 -16.31
CA GLY A 657 1.05 9.22 -15.69
C GLY A 657 1.37 10.70 -16.00
N ASN A 658 0.74 11.26 -17.03
CA ASN A 658 0.72 12.69 -17.34
C ASN A 658 -0.08 13.54 -16.33
N SER A 659 -0.89 12.92 -15.46
CA SER A 659 -1.76 13.57 -14.48
C SER A 659 -1.28 13.30 -13.05
N LEU A 660 -0.98 12.04 -12.74
CA LEU A 660 -0.37 11.58 -11.50
C LEU A 660 0.52 10.36 -11.81
N GLY A 661 1.80 10.39 -11.44
CA GLY A 661 2.70 9.26 -11.60
C GLY A 661 2.50 8.19 -10.51
N PRO A 662 2.64 6.89 -10.83
CA PRO A 662 2.50 5.80 -9.86
C PRO A 662 3.63 5.81 -8.83
N LEU A 663 3.38 5.27 -7.64
CA LEU A 663 4.36 5.27 -6.54
C LEU A 663 5.59 4.43 -6.90
N SER A 664 6.79 5.02 -6.82
CA SER A 664 8.04 4.29 -6.93
C SER A 664 8.35 3.52 -5.64
N ARG A 665 8.93 2.32 -5.76
CA ARG A 665 9.31 1.49 -4.60
C ARG A 665 10.42 2.11 -3.77
N LEU A 666 11.32 2.89 -4.40
CA LEU A 666 12.30 3.70 -3.69
C LEU A 666 11.65 4.90 -2.98
N GLY A 667 10.63 5.54 -3.58
CA GLY A 667 9.85 6.59 -2.92
C GLY A 667 9.17 6.07 -1.65
N LYS A 668 8.51 4.90 -1.73
CA LYS A 668 7.98 4.20 -0.54
C LYS A 668 9.07 3.97 0.51
N LYS A 669 10.20 3.35 0.14
CA LYS A 669 11.30 3.04 1.06
C LYS A 669 11.85 4.28 1.76
N TYR A 670 12.04 5.39 1.04
CA TYR A 670 12.57 6.61 1.63
C TYR A 670 11.55 7.32 2.53
N LEU A 671 10.26 7.30 2.19
CA LEU A 671 9.21 7.76 3.12
C LEU A 671 9.22 6.95 4.43
N GLU A 672 9.37 5.62 4.36
CA GLU A 672 9.51 4.75 5.54
C GLU A 672 10.78 5.09 6.36
N GLN A 673 11.90 5.40 5.71
CA GLN A 673 13.14 5.82 6.37
C GLN A 673 13.05 7.20 7.04
N GLU A 674 12.37 8.18 6.43
CA GLU A 674 12.17 9.49 7.06
C GLU A 674 11.22 9.43 8.27
N ILE A 675 10.22 8.53 8.24
CA ILE A 675 9.32 8.30 9.38
C ILE A 675 10.08 7.67 10.56
N ASP A 676 10.92 6.66 10.33
CA ASP A 676 11.81 6.08 11.35
C ASP A 676 12.81 7.13 11.89
N ALA A 677 13.43 7.90 10.99
CA ALA A 677 14.37 8.95 11.37
C ALA A 677 13.72 10.05 12.22
N TRP A 678 12.52 10.49 11.86
CA TRP A 678 11.77 11.47 12.65
C TRP A 678 11.43 10.92 14.03
N GLY A 679 10.93 9.69 14.13
CA GLY A 679 10.62 9.05 15.41
C GLY A 679 11.83 8.85 16.32
N ARG A 680 13.00 8.50 15.76
CA ARG A 680 14.21 8.15 16.54
C ARG A 680 15.17 9.30 16.83
N LYS A 681 15.09 10.41 16.08
CA LYS A 681 15.99 11.57 16.23
C LYS A 681 15.27 12.89 16.44
N ALA A 682 13.99 13.01 16.10
CA ALA A 682 13.24 14.27 16.15
C ALA A 682 14.04 15.44 15.54
N VAL A 683 14.21 16.55 16.27
CA VAL A 683 14.98 17.72 15.82
C VAL A 683 16.45 17.41 15.48
N LEU A 684 17.05 16.36 16.05
CA LEU A 684 18.41 15.95 15.74
C LEU A 684 18.55 15.46 14.28
N GLY A 685 17.45 15.03 13.62
CA GLY A 685 17.45 14.59 12.21
C GLY A 685 17.92 15.67 11.22
N HIS A 686 17.86 16.96 11.61
CA HIS A 686 18.45 18.06 10.84
C HIS A 686 19.97 17.95 10.65
N PHE A 687 20.68 17.25 11.55
CA PHE A 687 22.14 17.18 11.59
C PHE A 687 22.69 15.75 11.72
N GLU A 688 21.98 14.84 12.41
CA GLU A 688 22.35 13.46 12.73
C GLU A 688 21.33 12.43 12.18
N HIS A 689 21.12 12.41 10.87
CA HIS A 689 20.17 11.47 10.26
C HIS A 689 20.65 10.01 10.36
N PRO A 690 19.83 9.05 10.85
CA PRO A 690 20.28 7.67 11.07
C PRO A 690 20.54 6.90 9.77
N TYR A 691 20.04 7.39 8.63
CA TYR A 691 20.33 6.86 7.30
C TYR A 691 21.29 7.74 6.49
N GLY A 692 22.03 8.66 7.14
CA GLY A 692 23.22 9.30 6.58
C GLY A 692 23.03 10.55 5.70
N THR A 693 21.81 11.07 5.52
CA THR A 693 21.56 12.36 4.84
C THR A 693 20.83 13.32 5.79
N PRO A 694 21.52 14.27 6.45
CA PRO A 694 20.88 15.28 7.29
C PRO A 694 19.83 16.10 6.54
N TRP A 695 18.70 16.40 7.17
CA TRP A 695 17.60 17.12 6.50
C TRP A 695 18.01 18.50 5.95
N THR A 696 19.03 19.13 6.54
CA THR A 696 19.65 20.40 6.09
C THR A 696 20.54 20.27 4.84
N GLN A 697 20.59 19.09 4.21
CA GLN A 697 21.37 18.80 3.00
C GLN A 697 20.55 18.12 1.90
N MET A 698 19.31 17.69 2.19
CA MET A 698 18.47 16.94 1.25
C MET A 698 18.04 17.79 0.05
N GLU A 699 17.80 19.09 0.24
CA GLU A 699 17.37 19.98 -0.84
C GLU A 699 18.46 20.13 -1.92
N LYS A 700 19.74 20.11 -1.52
CA LYS A 700 20.87 20.06 -2.46
C LYS A 700 20.83 18.78 -3.28
N ARG A 701 20.72 17.62 -2.62
CA ARG A 701 20.75 16.32 -3.32
C ARG A 701 19.57 16.15 -4.28
N VAL A 702 18.39 16.60 -3.91
CA VAL A 702 17.22 16.56 -4.79
C VAL A 702 17.33 17.61 -5.91
N GLY A 703 17.90 18.79 -5.63
CA GLY A 703 18.25 19.80 -6.64
C GLY A 703 19.20 19.27 -7.71
N GLU A 704 20.28 18.56 -7.33
CA GLU A 704 21.21 17.90 -8.26
C GLU A 704 20.50 16.94 -9.24
N LEU A 705 19.54 16.15 -8.74
CA LEU A 705 18.78 15.19 -9.53
C LEU A 705 17.79 15.88 -10.49
N CYS A 706 17.09 16.92 -10.02
CA CYS A 706 16.24 17.77 -10.85
C CYS A 706 17.04 18.48 -11.95
N ALA A 707 18.25 18.99 -11.63
CA ALA A 707 19.11 19.71 -12.55
C ALA A 707 19.53 18.86 -13.77
N ASN A 708 19.87 17.59 -13.55
CA ASN A 708 20.13 16.63 -14.64
C ASN A 708 18.89 16.47 -15.55
N ILE A 709 17.69 16.29 -14.97
CA ILE A 709 16.46 16.05 -15.72
C ILE A 709 16.04 17.24 -16.61
N VAL A 710 16.37 18.48 -16.22
CA VAL A 710 16.03 19.68 -16.99
C VAL A 710 17.17 20.25 -17.85
N GLY A 711 18.37 19.66 -17.79
CA GLY A 711 19.56 20.19 -18.47
C GLY A 711 19.92 21.59 -17.97
N ALA A 712 20.15 21.71 -16.66
CA ALA A 712 20.54 22.95 -15.99
C ALA A 712 21.70 22.72 -15.01
N LYS A 713 22.48 23.78 -14.72
CA LYS A 713 23.52 23.71 -13.70
C LYS A 713 22.90 23.56 -12.31
N GLN A 714 23.58 22.87 -11.40
CA GLN A 714 23.09 22.62 -10.04
C GLN A 714 22.74 23.90 -9.26
N SER A 715 23.49 24.98 -9.48
CA SER A 715 23.24 26.30 -8.88
C SER A 715 21.99 27.00 -9.42
N GLU A 716 21.45 26.56 -10.54
CA GLU A 716 20.29 27.15 -11.22
C GLU A 716 18.97 26.47 -10.85
N VAL A 717 18.98 25.38 -10.08
CA VAL A 717 17.78 24.60 -9.74
C VAL A 717 17.64 24.43 -8.24
N VAL A 718 16.40 24.53 -7.74
CA VAL A 718 16.04 24.23 -6.35
C VAL A 718 14.66 23.57 -6.27
N VAL A 719 14.41 22.83 -5.20
CA VAL A 719 13.07 22.33 -4.86
C VAL A 719 12.47 23.09 -3.68
N MET A 720 11.21 23.50 -3.84
CA MET A 720 10.43 24.26 -2.86
C MET A 720 8.95 24.28 -3.23
N ALA A 721 8.09 24.40 -2.21
CA ALA A 721 6.65 24.66 -2.32
C ALA A 721 5.93 23.85 -3.42
N THR A 722 4.98 24.46 -4.12
CA THR A 722 4.15 23.86 -5.18
C THR A 722 4.27 24.66 -6.47
N LEU A 723 3.83 24.08 -7.59
CA LEU A 723 4.04 24.63 -8.93
C LEU A 723 3.60 26.09 -9.08
N THR A 724 2.32 26.38 -8.79
CA THR A 724 1.77 27.74 -8.88
C THR A 724 2.38 28.67 -7.84
N GLY A 725 2.78 28.16 -6.67
CA GLY A 725 3.52 28.92 -5.67
C GLY A 725 4.86 29.39 -6.21
N ASN A 726 5.63 28.49 -6.81
CA ASN A 726 6.90 28.81 -7.46
C ASN A 726 6.71 29.78 -8.64
N LEU A 727 5.67 29.60 -9.45
CA LEU A 727 5.32 30.54 -10.51
C LEU A 727 5.05 31.94 -9.95
N HIS A 728 4.31 32.07 -8.85
CA HIS A 728 4.11 33.36 -8.17
C HIS A 728 5.40 33.94 -7.59
N SER A 729 6.29 33.13 -6.98
CA SER A 729 7.58 33.60 -6.46
C SER A 729 8.51 34.09 -7.58
N LEU A 730 8.49 33.42 -8.74
CA LEU A 730 9.20 33.85 -9.95
C LEU A 730 8.60 35.13 -10.52
N LEU A 731 7.28 35.19 -10.73
CA LEU A 731 6.60 36.38 -11.26
C LEU A 731 6.76 37.59 -10.34
N ALA A 732 6.75 37.43 -9.01
CA ALA A 732 7.06 38.52 -8.06
C ALA A 732 8.51 39.06 -8.19
N SER A 733 9.42 38.28 -8.78
CA SER A 733 10.82 38.63 -9.01
C SER A 733 11.05 39.19 -10.43
N PHE A 734 10.38 38.65 -11.44
CA PHE A 734 10.62 38.91 -12.87
C PHE A 734 9.53 39.75 -13.56
N TYR A 735 8.26 39.66 -13.14
CA TYR A 735 7.18 40.50 -13.66
C TYR A 735 7.04 41.77 -12.82
N ARG A 736 7.70 42.84 -13.27
CA ARG A 736 7.92 44.05 -12.47
C ARG A 736 7.59 45.38 -13.17
N PRO A 737 6.47 45.48 -13.92
CA PRO A 737 6.13 46.64 -14.77
C PRO A 737 6.03 47.96 -14.00
N ALA A 738 5.69 47.91 -12.71
CA ALA A 738 5.45 49.09 -11.86
C ALA A 738 6.67 49.56 -11.05
N THR A 739 7.84 48.91 -11.15
CA THR A 739 8.99 49.15 -10.25
C THR A 739 10.27 49.55 -10.98
N LYS A 740 11.16 50.29 -10.30
CA LYS A 740 12.50 50.60 -10.79
C LYS A 740 13.44 49.39 -10.63
N PRO A 741 14.35 49.09 -11.57
CA PRO A 741 14.42 49.60 -12.96
C PRO A 741 13.41 48.93 -13.93
N PHE A 742 12.95 47.72 -13.60
CA PHE A 742 12.40 46.72 -14.53
C PHE A 742 11.16 47.10 -15.36
N GLY A 743 10.50 48.22 -15.08
CA GLY A 743 9.32 48.66 -15.82
C GLY A 743 9.53 49.07 -17.28
N VAL A 744 10.77 49.23 -17.77
CA VAL A 744 11.03 49.64 -19.17
C VAL A 744 12.15 48.84 -19.85
N ASP A 745 13.26 48.60 -19.16
CA ASP A 745 14.27 47.61 -19.54
C ASP A 745 14.88 46.97 -18.29
N PHE A 746 15.74 45.96 -18.45
CA PHE A 746 16.27 45.17 -17.32
C PHE A 746 17.28 45.89 -16.44
N THR A 747 17.68 47.12 -16.79
CA THR A 747 18.77 47.87 -16.12
C THR A 747 18.48 49.35 -15.90
N GLY A 748 17.61 49.97 -16.70
CA GLY A 748 17.39 51.42 -16.77
C GLY A 748 16.34 51.98 -15.82
N ASP A 749 16.51 53.21 -15.34
CA ASP A 749 15.52 53.88 -14.51
C ASP A 749 14.25 54.21 -15.31
N VAL A 750 13.10 53.67 -14.89
CA VAL A 750 11.75 53.99 -15.40
C VAL A 750 11.51 55.50 -15.53
N GLU A 751 12.03 56.32 -14.62
CA GLU A 751 11.87 57.79 -14.64
C GLU A 751 12.85 58.52 -15.58
N ALA A 752 13.92 57.86 -16.02
CA ALA A 752 14.73 58.33 -17.15
C ALA A 752 14.10 57.88 -18.47
N ALA A 753 13.71 56.61 -18.55
CA ALA A 753 13.12 56.02 -19.74
C ALA A 753 11.77 56.65 -20.13
N LYS A 754 10.92 57.03 -19.16
CA LYS A 754 9.72 57.87 -19.41
C LYS A 754 10.05 59.22 -20.04
N LYS A 755 11.16 59.87 -19.62
CA LYS A 755 11.61 61.16 -20.20
C LYS A 755 12.18 61.00 -21.61
N GLU A 756 12.73 59.82 -21.91
CA GLU A 756 13.13 59.40 -23.26
C GLU A 756 11.93 58.96 -24.14
N GLY A 757 10.70 58.98 -23.61
CA GLY A 757 9.49 58.56 -24.33
C GLY A 757 9.37 57.04 -24.53
N LYS A 758 10.19 56.23 -23.85
CA LYS A 758 10.09 54.77 -23.89
C LYS A 758 8.82 54.31 -23.19
N LYS A 759 8.21 53.25 -23.73
CA LYS A 759 6.99 52.64 -23.19
C LYS A 759 7.28 51.75 -21.98
N ILE A 760 6.25 51.50 -21.18
CA ILE A 760 6.31 50.56 -20.05
C ILE A 760 6.12 49.12 -20.58
N LYS A 761 6.98 48.20 -20.16
CA LYS A 761 6.86 46.77 -20.44
C LYS A 761 5.92 46.13 -19.42
N HIS A 762 4.69 45.81 -19.84
CA HIS A 762 3.64 45.22 -18.98
C HIS A 762 2.93 44.00 -19.60
N LYS A 763 3.03 43.79 -20.91
CA LYS A 763 2.37 42.67 -21.60
C LYS A 763 3.08 41.34 -21.31
N ILE A 764 2.29 40.27 -21.16
CA ILE A 764 2.73 38.89 -21.06
C ILE A 764 2.10 38.10 -22.22
N ILE A 765 2.92 37.43 -23.02
CA ILE A 765 2.45 36.50 -24.07
C ILE A 765 2.29 35.11 -23.44
N PHE A 766 1.15 34.46 -23.68
CA PHE A 766 0.81 33.13 -23.12
C PHE A 766 -0.05 32.33 -24.10
N GLU A 767 -0.14 31.00 -23.99
CA GLU A 767 -1.03 30.24 -24.88
C GLU A 767 -2.51 30.34 -24.48
N GLN A 768 -3.40 30.54 -25.47
CA GLN A 768 -4.84 30.52 -25.20
C GLN A 768 -5.22 29.11 -24.72
N LYS A 769 -5.98 29.04 -23.61
CA LYS A 769 -6.27 27.78 -22.90
C LYS A 769 -5.00 27.06 -22.38
N ALA A 770 -3.96 27.82 -22.01
CA ALA A 770 -3.01 27.44 -20.96
C ALA A 770 -3.70 26.84 -19.73
N PHE A 771 -2.96 26.10 -18.89
CA PHE A 771 -3.56 25.45 -17.73
C PHE A 771 -4.20 26.50 -16.78
N PRO A 772 -5.40 26.23 -16.20
CA PRO A 772 -6.16 27.29 -15.54
C PRO A 772 -5.42 27.99 -14.40
N SER A 773 -4.60 27.26 -13.65
CA SER A 773 -3.82 27.84 -12.54
C SER A 773 -2.81 28.90 -13.01
N ASP A 774 -2.21 28.70 -14.18
CA ASP A 774 -1.26 29.61 -14.81
C ASP A 774 -1.98 30.86 -15.30
N GLN A 775 -3.16 30.70 -15.90
CA GLN A 775 -4.01 31.84 -16.29
C GLN A 775 -4.43 32.68 -15.09
N TYR A 776 -4.76 32.05 -13.96
CA TYR A 776 -5.09 32.75 -12.73
C TYR A 776 -3.85 33.44 -12.11
N ALA A 777 -2.68 32.81 -12.14
CA ALA A 777 -1.42 33.40 -11.67
C ALA A 777 -1.00 34.61 -12.52
N LEU A 778 -1.13 34.51 -13.85
CA LEU A 778 -0.89 35.59 -14.79
C LEU A 778 -1.87 36.76 -14.59
N ALA A 779 -3.18 36.50 -14.57
CA ALA A 779 -4.18 37.55 -14.39
C ALA A 779 -4.05 38.28 -13.04
N SER A 780 -3.82 37.53 -11.97
CA SER A 780 -3.65 38.12 -10.63
C SER A 780 -2.34 38.89 -10.47
N VAL A 781 -1.20 38.44 -11.03
CA VAL A 781 0.04 39.23 -10.92
C VAL A 781 0.01 40.53 -11.75
N VAL A 782 -0.73 40.53 -12.87
CA VAL A 782 -1.03 41.74 -13.64
C VAL A 782 -1.86 42.72 -12.81
N GLN A 783 -2.93 42.24 -12.15
CA GLN A 783 -3.79 43.05 -11.27
C GLN A 783 -3.03 43.59 -10.05
N LEU A 784 -2.21 42.76 -9.39
CA LEU A 784 -1.37 43.15 -8.25
C LEU A 784 -0.33 44.24 -8.59
N ASN A 785 0.03 44.36 -9.87
CA ASN A 785 0.89 45.44 -10.38
C ASN A 785 0.10 46.67 -10.89
N GLY A 786 -1.24 46.68 -10.79
CA GLY A 786 -2.09 47.80 -11.19
C GLY A 786 -2.47 47.86 -12.68
N PHE A 787 -2.32 46.76 -13.42
CA PHE A 787 -2.65 46.67 -14.84
C PHE A 787 -3.95 45.87 -15.09
N ASN A 788 -4.59 46.08 -16.24
CA ASN A 788 -5.74 45.26 -16.67
C ASN A 788 -5.25 43.98 -17.38
N PRO A 789 -5.66 42.77 -16.95
CA PRO A 789 -5.43 41.53 -17.69
C PRO A 789 -5.88 41.56 -19.14
N GLU A 790 -7.01 42.18 -19.47
CA GLU A 790 -7.56 42.21 -20.84
C GLU A 790 -6.65 42.92 -21.85
N THR A 791 -5.81 43.86 -21.40
CA THR A 791 -4.88 44.62 -22.24
C THR A 791 -3.41 44.22 -22.05
N SER A 792 -3.12 43.38 -21.05
CA SER A 792 -1.77 42.96 -20.68
C SER A 792 -1.51 41.48 -20.98
N LEU A 793 -2.52 40.61 -20.97
CA LEU A 793 -2.38 39.22 -21.38
C LEU A 793 -2.61 39.10 -22.88
N VAL A 794 -1.60 38.66 -23.61
CA VAL A 794 -1.61 38.51 -25.07
C VAL A 794 -1.74 37.02 -25.42
N PRO A 795 -2.94 36.53 -25.74
CA PRO A 795 -3.15 35.11 -26.02
C PRO A 795 -2.61 34.72 -27.39
N LEU A 796 -1.80 33.66 -27.45
CA LEU A 796 -1.51 32.92 -28.67
C LEU A 796 -2.73 32.05 -28.99
N VAL A 797 -3.45 32.38 -30.06
CA VAL A 797 -4.71 31.71 -30.45
C VAL A 797 -4.45 30.79 -31.65
N PRO A 798 -4.86 29.50 -31.62
CA PRO A 798 -4.80 28.62 -32.79
C PRO A 798 -5.54 29.20 -34.00
N LYS A 799 -5.08 28.87 -35.22
CA LYS A 799 -5.80 29.20 -36.45
C LYS A 799 -7.19 28.56 -36.45
N GLU A 800 -8.16 29.19 -37.13
CA GLU A 800 -9.52 28.68 -37.24
C GLU A 800 -9.55 27.23 -37.77
N GLY A 801 -10.36 26.37 -37.16
CA GLY A 801 -10.40 24.94 -37.43
C GLY A 801 -9.26 24.10 -36.80
N THR A 802 -8.19 24.72 -36.30
CA THR A 802 -7.07 24.04 -35.64
C THR A 802 -7.20 24.05 -34.11
N LYS A 803 -6.39 23.25 -33.41
CA LYS A 803 -6.29 23.22 -31.94
C LYS A 803 -4.88 23.48 -31.40
N THR A 804 -3.87 23.30 -32.24
CA THR A 804 -2.44 23.50 -31.94
C THR A 804 -1.97 24.86 -32.48
N LEU A 805 -0.88 25.39 -31.94
CA LEU A 805 -0.28 26.64 -32.41
C LEU A 805 0.85 26.33 -33.39
N GLU A 806 0.92 27.00 -34.54
CA GLU A 806 2.10 26.89 -35.42
C GLU A 806 3.23 27.76 -34.87
N THR A 807 4.46 27.22 -34.80
CA THR A 807 5.63 27.96 -34.31
C THR A 807 5.85 29.28 -35.06
N ALA A 808 5.51 29.33 -36.35
CA ALA A 808 5.57 30.55 -37.17
C ALA A 808 4.64 31.67 -36.64
N ASP A 809 3.43 31.34 -36.19
CA ASP A 809 2.48 32.33 -35.63
C ASP A 809 2.95 32.84 -34.27
N ILE A 810 3.55 31.95 -33.46
CA ILE A 810 4.14 32.33 -32.16
C ILE A 810 5.32 33.28 -32.38
N LEU A 811 6.25 32.94 -33.28
CA LEU A 811 7.39 33.79 -33.63
C LEU A 811 6.93 35.15 -34.20
N ALA A 812 5.90 35.17 -35.06
CA ALA A 812 5.32 36.40 -35.59
C ALA A 812 4.64 37.26 -34.49
N THR A 813 4.00 36.63 -33.51
CA THR A 813 3.38 37.33 -32.37
C THR A 813 4.44 37.92 -31.44
N ILE A 814 5.49 37.16 -31.11
CA ILE A 814 6.65 37.66 -30.33
C ILE A 814 7.31 38.84 -31.05
N GLU A 815 7.54 38.73 -32.36
CA GLU A 815 8.12 39.82 -33.16
C GLU A 815 7.23 41.07 -33.19
N LYS A 816 5.91 40.91 -33.40
CA LYS A 816 4.95 42.01 -33.38
C LYS A 816 4.95 42.73 -32.02
N CYS A 817 4.75 41.97 -30.94
CA CYS A 817 4.63 42.52 -29.59
C CYS A 817 5.98 42.97 -29.00
N GLY A 818 7.10 42.50 -29.54
CA GLY A 818 8.43 43.07 -29.33
C GLY A 818 8.60 44.43 -30.00
N LYS A 819 8.21 44.57 -31.28
CA LYS A 819 8.18 45.85 -32.01
C LYS A 819 7.20 46.87 -31.41
N GLU A 820 6.12 46.42 -30.75
CA GLU A 820 5.22 47.29 -29.98
C GLU A 820 5.89 47.93 -28.75
N GLY A 821 6.98 47.34 -28.23
CA GLY A 821 7.79 47.85 -27.12
C GLY A 821 7.22 47.62 -25.71
N GLU A 822 6.04 47.01 -25.59
CA GLU A 822 5.28 46.90 -24.33
C GLU A 822 5.36 45.52 -23.66
N THR A 823 6.11 44.57 -24.22
CA THR A 823 6.15 43.17 -23.75
C THR A 823 7.30 42.95 -22.77
N ALA A 824 6.96 42.41 -21.60
CA ALA A 824 7.88 42.07 -20.53
C ALA A 824 8.31 40.60 -20.57
N ILE A 825 7.35 39.69 -20.74
CA ILE A 825 7.53 38.24 -20.57
C ILE A 825 6.77 37.47 -21.66
N VAL A 826 7.35 36.36 -22.13
CA VAL A 826 6.61 35.21 -22.67
C VAL A 826 6.57 34.16 -21.56
N LEU A 827 5.38 33.70 -21.18
CA LEU A 827 5.18 32.58 -20.27
C LEU A 827 4.24 31.57 -20.94
N ILE A 828 4.78 30.42 -21.31
CA ILE A 828 4.01 29.33 -21.91
C ILE A 828 4.30 28.00 -21.21
N GLY A 829 3.39 27.03 -21.33
CA GLY A 829 3.72 25.64 -21.03
C GLY A 829 4.82 25.12 -21.98
N GLY A 830 5.71 24.26 -21.48
CA GLY A 830 6.70 23.55 -22.30
C GLY A 830 6.05 22.46 -23.15
N ILE A 831 5.05 21.78 -22.59
CA ILE A 831 4.10 20.94 -23.31
C ILE A 831 2.69 21.41 -22.95
N GLN A 832 1.88 21.71 -23.96
CA GLN A 832 0.51 22.16 -23.80
C GLN A 832 -0.35 21.00 -23.24
N TYR A 833 -0.92 21.18 -22.03
CA TYR A 833 -1.54 20.06 -21.30
C TYR A 833 -2.72 19.41 -22.05
N PHE A 834 -3.51 20.20 -22.78
CA PHE A 834 -4.72 19.76 -23.46
C PHE A 834 -4.39 19.10 -24.80
N THR A 835 -3.57 19.71 -25.66
CA THR A 835 -3.22 19.11 -26.97
C THR A 835 -2.09 18.09 -26.92
N GLY A 836 -1.21 18.12 -25.93
CA GLY A 836 0.03 17.33 -25.89
C GLY A 836 1.16 17.89 -26.76
N GLN A 837 0.97 19.07 -27.36
CA GLN A 837 1.97 19.74 -28.20
C GLN A 837 3.20 20.16 -27.37
N LEU A 838 4.38 19.77 -27.82
CA LEU A 838 5.68 20.30 -27.39
C LEU A 838 6.02 21.54 -28.22
N PHE A 839 6.42 22.62 -27.55
CA PHE A 839 6.85 23.86 -28.20
C PHE A 839 8.37 23.89 -28.42
N GLU A 840 8.80 24.62 -29.45
CA GLU A 840 10.21 24.75 -29.84
C GLU A 840 10.94 25.81 -28.97
N LEU A 841 11.01 25.54 -27.65
CA LEU A 841 11.40 26.50 -26.61
C LEU A 841 12.71 27.27 -26.91
N GLU A 842 13.74 26.60 -27.42
CA GLU A 842 15.02 27.20 -27.83
C GLU A 842 14.83 28.35 -28.84
N LYS A 843 14.03 28.12 -29.88
CA LYS A 843 13.77 29.11 -30.94
C LYS A 843 12.87 30.25 -30.45
N LEU A 844 11.89 29.93 -29.60
CA LEU A 844 10.97 30.90 -29.04
C LEU A 844 11.65 31.81 -28.00
N ALA A 845 12.55 31.26 -27.18
CA ALA A 845 13.37 32.00 -26.22
C ALA A 845 14.33 32.95 -26.93
N ALA A 846 15.12 32.45 -27.88
CA ALA A 846 16.01 33.28 -28.70
C ALA A 846 15.24 34.44 -29.37
N LYS A 847 14.05 34.18 -29.91
CA LYS A 847 13.21 35.20 -30.54
C LYS A 847 12.64 36.23 -29.55
N ALA A 848 12.36 35.84 -28.31
CA ALA A 848 11.96 36.78 -27.26
C ALA A 848 13.13 37.67 -26.82
N HIS A 849 14.33 37.09 -26.70
CA HIS A 849 15.55 37.80 -26.32
C HIS A 849 16.00 38.84 -27.36
N GLU A 850 15.75 38.65 -28.67
CA GLU A 850 15.94 39.68 -29.70
C GLU A 850 15.28 41.03 -29.35
N TYR A 851 14.16 41.01 -28.63
CA TYR A 851 13.37 42.20 -28.24
C TYR A 851 13.49 42.52 -26.74
N GLY A 852 14.42 41.89 -26.03
CA GLY A 852 14.61 42.04 -24.59
C GLY A 852 13.35 41.66 -23.78
N ILE A 853 12.63 40.62 -24.21
CA ILE A 853 11.49 40.02 -23.52
C ILE A 853 12.02 38.78 -22.79
N LEU A 854 11.64 38.56 -21.52
CA LEU A 854 12.02 37.32 -20.82
C LEU A 854 11.27 36.12 -21.39
N PHE A 855 11.89 34.95 -21.32
CA PHE A 855 11.25 33.68 -21.63
C PHE A 855 11.17 32.80 -20.38
N GLY A 856 9.98 32.72 -19.80
CA GLY A 856 9.65 31.84 -18.69
C GLY A 856 8.84 30.63 -19.17
N VAL A 857 8.97 29.48 -18.50
CA VAL A 857 8.28 28.24 -18.91
C VAL A 857 7.66 27.49 -17.74
N ASP A 858 6.38 27.10 -17.86
CA ASP A 858 5.83 26.01 -17.04
C ASP A 858 6.22 24.67 -17.64
N LEU A 859 6.97 23.87 -16.89
CA LEU A 859 7.48 22.57 -17.33
C LEU A 859 6.66 21.41 -16.75
N ALA A 860 5.46 21.63 -16.21
CA ALA A 860 4.67 20.60 -15.54
C ALA A 860 4.34 19.40 -16.44
N HIS A 861 4.17 19.60 -17.75
CA HIS A 861 4.01 18.50 -18.71
C HIS A 861 5.29 18.08 -19.44
N ALA A 862 6.43 18.73 -19.18
CA ALA A 862 7.72 18.47 -19.86
C ALA A 862 8.76 17.80 -18.95
N PHE A 863 8.81 18.18 -17.67
CA PHE A 863 9.67 17.56 -16.65
C PHE A 863 9.43 16.05 -16.59
N ALA A 864 10.52 15.27 -16.61
CA ALA A 864 10.51 13.80 -16.67
C ALA A 864 9.72 13.17 -17.85
N ASN A 865 9.39 13.94 -18.90
CA ASN A 865 8.69 13.48 -20.11
C ASN A 865 9.54 13.61 -21.38
N VAL A 866 10.19 14.76 -21.56
CA VAL A 866 11.03 15.05 -22.74
C VAL A 866 12.42 15.58 -22.33
N PRO A 867 13.45 15.46 -23.19
CA PRO A 867 14.75 16.07 -22.92
C PRO A 867 14.65 17.60 -22.96
N LEU A 868 15.30 18.25 -22.00
CA LEU A 868 15.32 19.71 -21.82
C LEU A 868 16.78 20.16 -21.66
N ALA A 869 17.09 21.37 -22.10
CA ALA A 869 18.40 21.99 -21.92
C ALA A 869 18.24 23.47 -21.51
N LEU A 870 17.57 23.71 -20.37
CA LEU A 870 17.16 25.07 -19.95
C LEU A 870 18.33 26.06 -19.88
N HIS A 871 19.53 25.59 -19.53
CA HIS A 871 20.74 26.42 -19.52
C HIS A 871 21.14 26.85 -20.93
N ASP A 872 21.33 25.90 -21.84
CA ASP A 872 21.83 26.16 -23.20
C ASP A 872 20.81 26.90 -24.07
N TRP A 873 19.51 26.72 -23.77
CA TRP A 873 18.40 27.45 -24.38
C TRP A 873 18.23 28.87 -23.84
N GLY A 874 19.03 29.28 -22.85
CA GLY A 874 19.05 30.64 -22.30
C GLY A 874 17.78 31.04 -21.54
N ILE A 875 16.93 30.08 -21.17
CA ILE A 875 15.63 30.28 -20.48
C ILE A 875 15.86 31.15 -19.23
N ASP A 876 14.97 32.11 -18.95
CA ASP A 876 15.20 33.04 -17.84
C ASP A 876 14.86 32.41 -16.49
N PHE A 877 13.70 31.77 -16.43
CA PHE A 877 13.20 31.03 -15.27
C PHE A 877 12.23 29.94 -15.70
N ALA A 878 12.04 28.92 -14.86
CA ALA A 878 11.01 27.91 -15.08
C ALA A 878 10.53 27.30 -13.76
N CYS A 879 9.38 26.65 -13.78
CA CYS A 879 8.82 25.90 -12.65
C CYS A 879 8.13 24.62 -13.13
N TRP A 880 8.07 23.60 -12.28
CA TRP A 880 7.36 22.35 -12.57
C TRP A 880 6.82 21.70 -11.30
N CYS A 881 5.66 21.06 -11.42
CA CYS A 881 5.30 20.02 -10.45
C CYS A 881 6.08 18.73 -10.74
N THR A 882 6.35 17.95 -9.70
CA THR A 882 7.06 16.67 -9.81
C THR A 882 6.13 15.45 -9.75
N TYR A 883 4.86 15.63 -9.38
CA TYR A 883 3.90 14.54 -9.17
C TYR A 883 3.32 13.89 -10.44
N LYS A 884 3.57 14.45 -11.63
CA LYS A 884 3.15 13.87 -12.93
C LYS A 884 4.15 12.80 -13.37
N TYR A 885 4.81 12.94 -14.51
CA TYR A 885 5.83 12.01 -15.00
C TYR A 885 6.97 11.77 -13.98
N GLY A 886 7.31 12.79 -13.19
CA GLY A 886 8.28 12.71 -12.09
C GLY A 886 7.85 11.85 -10.89
N SER A 887 6.60 11.36 -10.86
CA SER A 887 6.09 10.32 -9.96
C SER A 887 6.38 10.50 -8.45
N SER A 888 6.38 11.74 -7.97
CA SER A 888 6.70 12.10 -6.58
C SER A 888 5.58 11.90 -5.55
N GLY A 889 4.42 11.36 -5.94
CA GLY A 889 3.23 11.29 -5.09
C GLY A 889 2.37 12.59 -5.11
N PRO A 890 1.10 12.50 -4.68
CA PRO A 890 0.08 13.52 -4.95
C PRO A 890 0.39 14.87 -4.26
N GLY A 891 0.53 15.92 -5.07
CA GLY A 891 0.82 17.28 -4.58
C GLY A 891 2.29 17.54 -4.24
N GLY A 892 3.19 16.58 -4.49
CA GLY A 892 4.59 16.64 -4.06
C GLY A 892 5.41 17.83 -4.56
N ILE A 893 6.47 18.12 -3.82
CA ILE A 893 7.28 19.35 -3.87
C ILE A 893 7.72 19.74 -5.30
N ALA A 894 7.48 20.99 -5.65
CA ALA A 894 7.79 21.52 -6.97
C ALA A 894 9.27 21.89 -7.13
N GLY A 895 9.72 21.94 -8.39
CA GLY A 895 11.00 22.51 -8.75
C GLY A 895 10.87 23.95 -9.27
N LEU A 896 11.98 24.67 -9.18
CA LEU A 896 12.17 26.05 -9.64
C LEU A 896 13.56 26.15 -10.28
N PHE A 897 13.64 26.79 -11.45
CA PHE A 897 14.86 27.10 -12.17
C PHE A 897 15.03 28.61 -12.33
N VAL A 898 16.23 29.11 -12.08
CA VAL A 898 16.67 30.48 -12.41
C VAL A 898 18.10 30.42 -12.95
N HIS A 899 18.26 30.84 -14.20
CA HIS A 899 19.53 30.80 -14.94
C HIS A 899 20.62 31.70 -14.32
N GLU A 900 21.88 31.27 -14.37
CA GLU A 900 23.02 31.88 -13.66
C GLU A 900 23.28 33.35 -14.00
N LYS A 901 22.85 33.80 -15.19
CA LYS A 901 22.85 35.22 -15.59
C LYS A 901 22.09 36.12 -14.61
N TRP A 902 21.12 35.58 -13.86
CA TRP A 902 20.34 36.27 -12.84
C TRP A 902 20.87 36.10 -11.41
N HIS A 903 21.87 35.25 -11.15
CA HIS A 903 22.34 34.96 -9.77
C HIS A 903 23.01 36.17 -9.10
N ASN A 904 23.75 36.96 -9.88
CA ASN A 904 24.45 38.15 -9.40
C ASN A 904 23.57 39.43 -9.46
N ALA A 905 22.35 39.34 -10.00
CA ALA A 905 21.44 40.47 -10.10
C ALA A 905 20.79 40.74 -8.72
N ASN A 906 20.71 42.02 -8.33
CA ASN A 906 20.06 42.45 -7.09
C ASN A 906 18.52 42.46 -7.23
N LEU A 907 17.96 41.28 -7.53
CA LEU A 907 16.52 41.06 -7.62
C LEU A 907 15.93 40.95 -6.21
N THR A 908 14.87 41.70 -5.94
CA THR A 908 14.05 41.45 -4.74
C THR A 908 13.29 40.14 -4.94
N ARG A 909 13.42 39.23 -3.98
CA ARG A 909 12.76 37.92 -3.97
C ARG A 909 11.71 37.90 -2.86
N GLN A 910 10.84 36.89 -2.84
CA GLN A 910 10.06 36.58 -1.65
C GLN A 910 11.03 35.99 -0.61
N ALA A 911 11.57 36.85 0.27
CA ALA A 911 12.60 36.45 1.22
C ALA A 911 12.02 35.58 2.35
N GLY A 912 12.79 34.58 2.77
CA GLY A 912 12.52 33.78 3.96
C GLY A 912 13.81 33.08 4.42
N TRP A 913 13.82 32.59 5.66
CA TRP A 913 15.04 32.12 6.32
C TRP A 913 15.77 30.99 5.59
N TRP A 914 15.07 30.17 4.80
CA TRP A 914 15.72 29.08 4.05
C TRP A 914 16.40 29.54 2.75
N GLY A 915 16.08 30.75 2.28
CA GLY A 915 16.82 31.42 1.22
C GLY A 915 18.06 32.16 1.74
N HIS A 916 18.20 32.35 3.06
CA HIS A 916 19.34 33.04 3.67
C HIS A 916 20.62 32.18 3.59
N GLU A 917 21.77 32.81 3.40
CA GLU A 917 23.09 32.15 3.26
C GLU A 917 23.33 31.08 4.35
N LYS A 918 23.74 29.89 3.91
CA LYS A 918 23.72 28.67 4.74
C LYS A 918 24.66 28.79 5.95
N GLU A 919 25.75 29.51 5.77
CA GLU A 919 26.83 29.75 6.71
C GLU A 919 26.37 30.51 7.96
N THR A 920 25.42 31.44 7.84
CA THR A 920 24.92 32.25 8.97
C THR A 920 23.42 32.05 9.27
N ARG A 921 22.73 31.16 8.54
CA ARG A 921 21.28 30.91 8.69
C ARG A 921 20.85 30.67 10.14
N PHE A 922 21.63 29.88 10.87
CA PHE A 922 21.36 29.54 12.27
C PHE A 922 21.86 30.58 13.29
N SER A 923 22.57 31.63 12.87
CA SER A 923 22.87 32.79 13.73
C SER A 923 21.76 33.85 13.74
N MET A 924 20.65 33.61 13.02
CA MET A 924 19.42 34.41 12.99
C MET A 924 19.65 35.94 12.84
N PRO A 925 20.40 36.41 11.82
CA PRO A 925 20.72 37.83 11.68
C PRO A 925 19.51 38.69 11.26
N ASP A 926 19.44 39.94 11.74
CA ASP A 926 18.40 40.92 11.40
C ASP A 926 18.31 41.29 9.90
N LYS A 927 19.28 40.84 9.09
CA LYS A 927 19.43 41.20 7.68
C LYS A 927 19.49 39.95 6.82
N PHE A 928 18.50 39.79 5.95
CA PHE A 928 18.47 38.76 4.93
C PHE A 928 19.59 38.95 3.91
N VAL A 929 20.41 37.92 3.71
CA VAL A 929 21.44 37.82 2.68
C VAL A 929 21.09 36.59 1.82
N PRO A 930 20.62 36.77 0.57
CA PRO A 930 20.16 35.65 -0.24
C PRO A 930 21.32 34.74 -0.66
N THR A 931 21.12 33.43 -0.50
CA THR A 931 22.03 32.38 -0.99
C THR A 931 22.24 32.55 -2.50
N ARG A 932 23.49 32.46 -2.95
CA ARG A 932 23.84 32.60 -4.37
C ARG A 932 23.30 31.41 -5.17
N GLY A 933 22.40 31.67 -6.10
CA GLY A 933 21.80 30.67 -6.98
C GLY A 933 20.27 30.73 -6.96
N ALA A 934 19.63 29.69 -7.48
CA ALA A 934 18.19 29.49 -7.34
C ALA A 934 17.78 29.27 -5.86
N GLU A 935 18.67 28.75 -5.01
CA GLU A 935 18.44 28.58 -3.56
C GLU A 935 18.05 29.90 -2.86
N GLY A 936 18.51 31.06 -3.34
CA GLY A 936 18.13 32.37 -2.81
C GLY A 936 16.64 32.73 -2.96
N TRP A 937 15.85 31.93 -3.70
CA TRP A 937 14.39 32.04 -3.80
C TRP A 937 13.64 31.17 -2.77
N GLN A 938 14.31 30.30 -2.01
CA GLN A 938 13.65 29.51 -0.97
C GLN A 938 13.11 30.40 0.15
N THR A 939 11.92 30.07 0.66
CA THR A 939 11.25 30.81 1.73
C THR A 939 11.37 30.08 3.07
N SER A 940 10.83 28.87 3.14
CA SER A 940 10.74 28.04 4.34
C SER A 940 11.55 26.75 4.20
N ASN A 941 11.84 26.09 5.34
CA ASN A 941 12.37 24.73 5.37
C ASN A 941 11.47 23.81 4.51
N PRO A 942 12.01 23.10 3.50
CA PRO A 942 11.23 22.28 2.58
C PRO A 942 10.59 21.06 3.26
N SER A 943 9.50 20.55 2.68
CA SER A 943 8.82 19.36 3.18
C SER A 943 9.70 18.12 2.98
N MET A 944 10.14 17.53 4.09
CA MET A 944 11.10 16.43 4.08
C MET A 944 10.54 15.15 3.45
N LEU A 945 9.26 14.83 3.73
CA LEU A 945 8.57 13.67 3.17
C LEU A 945 8.40 13.80 1.64
N ASP A 946 8.05 14.99 1.16
CA ASP A 946 7.95 15.25 -0.29
C ASP A 946 9.33 15.15 -0.97
N MET A 947 10.39 15.65 -0.34
CA MET A 947 11.76 15.49 -0.84
C MET A 947 12.22 14.04 -0.87
N ALA A 948 11.85 13.21 0.12
CA ALA A 948 12.18 11.80 0.16
C ALA A 948 11.43 10.99 -0.92
N SER A 949 10.12 11.24 -1.07
CA SER A 949 9.31 10.67 -2.15
C SER A 949 9.86 11.05 -3.53
N LEU A 950 10.19 12.33 -3.72
CA LEU A 950 10.81 12.84 -4.93
C LEU A 950 12.18 12.19 -5.19
N LYS A 951 13.10 12.18 -4.20
CA LYS A 951 14.41 11.51 -4.31
C LYS A 951 14.26 10.06 -4.75
N GLY A 952 13.34 9.31 -4.14
CA GLY A 952 13.11 7.91 -4.50
C GLY A 952 12.61 7.73 -5.92
N SER A 953 11.75 8.63 -6.40
CA SER A 953 11.35 8.64 -7.81
C SER A 953 12.49 9.02 -8.76
N LEU A 954 13.24 10.09 -8.49
CA LEU A 954 14.33 10.53 -9.36
C LEU A 954 15.49 9.52 -9.40
N GLU A 955 15.78 8.85 -8.29
CA GLU A 955 16.75 7.74 -8.24
C GLU A 955 16.17 6.44 -8.85
N THR A 956 14.86 6.31 -9.02
CA THR A 956 14.25 5.29 -9.89
C THR A 956 14.45 5.64 -11.36
N LEU A 957 14.29 6.92 -11.75
CA LEU A 957 14.57 7.38 -13.11
C LEU A 957 16.05 7.22 -13.50
N LEU A 958 16.99 7.46 -12.58
CA LEU A 958 18.43 7.28 -12.82
C LEU A 958 18.78 5.89 -13.39
N LYS A 959 18.06 4.84 -12.98
CA LYS A 959 18.32 3.44 -13.40
C LYS A 959 18.19 3.22 -14.91
N ALA A 960 17.58 4.14 -15.65
CA ALA A 960 17.58 4.07 -17.11
C ALA A 960 19.01 4.01 -17.69
N ALA A 961 19.98 4.65 -17.02
CA ALA A 961 21.40 4.61 -17.40
C ALA A 961 22.10 3.27 -17.08
N ASP A 962 21.56 2.44 -16.18
CA ASP A 962 22.06 1.10 -15.89
C ASP A 962 21.55 0.05 -16.90
N TYR A 963 20.46 0.37 -17.61
CA TYR A 963 19.74 -0.59 -18.47
C TYR A 963 19.85 -0.28 -19.97
N ALA A 964 19.78 1.00 -20.37
CA ALA A 964 19.80 1.40 -21.77
C ALA A 964 21.22 1.78 -22.25
N PRO A 965 21.65 1.35 -23.45
CA PRO A 965 22.91 1.78 -24.02
C PRO A 965 22.88 3.28 -24.30
N GLN A 966 23.93 3.99 -23.93
CA GLN A 966 24.03 5.43 -24.18
C GLN A 966 24.27 5.73 -25.67
N ASN A 967 23.48 6.64 -26.24
CA ASN A 967 23.74 7.23 -27.55
C ASN A 967 24.35 8.62 -27.36
N GLU A 968 25.64 8.78 -27.68
CA GLU A 968 26.38 10.03 -27.55
C GLU A 968 25.71 11.19 -28.30
N ARG A 969 25.03 10.90 -29.42
CA ARG A 969 24.31 11.91 -30.22
C ARG A 969 23.11 12.54 -29.49
N ASP A 970 22.49 11.82 -28.55
CA ASP A 970 21.26 12.30 -27.89
C ASP A 970 21.51 13.08 -26.58
N GLN A 971 22.74 13.05 -26.03
CA GLN A 971 23.07 13.73 -24.78
C GLN A 971 23.34 15.23 -24.96
N GLY A 972 23.61 15.68 -26.18
CA GLY A 972 23.96 17.08 -26.49
C GLY A 972 25.41 17.47 -26.16
N LEU A 973 26.24 16.53 -25.71
CA LEU A 973 27.63 16.75 -25.28
C LEU A 973 28.65 16.82 -26.45
N THR A 974 28.19 17.01 -27.69
CA THR A 974 29.04 17.16 -28.88
C THR A 974 29.78 18.51 -28.93
N ASP A 975 29.35 19.47 -28.12
CA ASP A 975 30.01 20.75 -27.88
C ASP A 975 30.38 20.86 -26.38
N PRO A 976 31.67 20.85 -26.00
CA PRO A 976 32.09 20.88 -24.61
C PRO A 976 31.87 22.25 -23.92
N SER A 977 31.33 23.25 -24.62
CA SER A 977 30.86 24.50 -24.03
C SER A 977 29.40 24.46 -23.55
N LYS A 978 28.62 23.44 -23.96
CA LYS A 978 27.22 23.25 -23.60
C LYS A 978 27.03 22.36 -22.37
N HIS A 979 25.90 22.53 -21.69
CA HIS A 979 25.50 21.69 -20.56
C HIS A 979 24.80 20.39 -20.99
N GLY A 980 24.07 20.41 -22.11
CA GLY A 980 23.41 19.25 -22.70
C GLY A 980 22.02 18.94 -22.12
N LYS A 981 21.45 17.83 -22.59
CA LYS A 981 20.04 17.41 -22.35
C LYS A 981 19.86 16.51 -21.11
N GLY A 982 20.84 16.51 -20.21
CA GLY A 982 20.94 15.53 -19.12
C GLY A 982 21.32 14.14 -19.59
N THR A 983 21.51 13.21 -18.64
CA THR A 983 21.94 11.83 -18.94
C THR A 983 20.77 10.83 -19.00
N ILE A 984 19.63 11.17 -18.39
CA ILE A 984 18.49 10.24 -18.22
C ILE A 984 17.38 10.47 -19.25
N MET A 985 16.99 11.72 -19.48
CA MET A 985 15.87 12.03 -20.37
C MET A 985 16.08 11.60 -21.83
N PRO A 986 17.29 11.64 -22.41
CA PRO A 986 17.57 11.04 -23.72
C PRO A 986 17.21 9.54 -23.81
N LEU A 987 17.49 8.76 -22.76
CA LEU A 987 17.25 7.32 -22.74
C LEU A 987 15.75 7.01 -22.67
N LEU A 988 15.03 7.69 -21.77
CA LEU A 988 13.58 7.56 -21.62
C LEU A 988 12.82 8.06 -22.86
N ARG A 989 13.32 9.13 -23.51
CA ARG A 989 12.71 9.69 -24.73
C ARG A 989 12.71 8.68 -25.89
N SER A 990 13.77 7.90 -26.05
CA SER A 990 13.89 6.92 -27.14
C SER A 990 12.76 5.88 -27.10
N LYS A 991 12.45 5.35 -25.91
CA LYS A 991 11.29 4.47 -25.71
C LYS A 991 9.96 5.23 -25.82
N SER A 992 9.85 6.43 -25.26
CA SER A 992 8.61 7.24 -25.33
C SER A 992 8.20 7.55 -26.77
N LEU A 993 9.14 7.88 -27.65
CA LEU A 993 8.89 8.12 -29.07
C LEU A 993 8.23 6.89 -29.73
N ARG A 994 8.82 5.71 -29.52
CA ARG A 994 8.34 4.43 -30.07
C ARG A 994 6.98 4.00 -29.48
N LEU A 995 6.79 4.09 -28.16
CA LEU A 995 5.50 3.77 -27.51
C LEU A 995 4.35 4.62 -28.06
N THR A 996 4.53 5.95 -28.11
CA THR A 996 3.48 6.86 -28.55
C THR A 996 3.25 6.77 -30.06
N ALA A 997 4.30 6.53 -30.86
CA ALA A 997 4.17 6.23 -32.29
C ALA A 997 3.47 4.88 -32.55
N TYR A 998 3.66 3.87 -31.69
CA TYR A 998 2.98 2.57 -31.83
C TYR A 998 1.49 2.69 -31.49
N LEU A 999 1.14 3.40 -30.41
CA LEU A 999 -0.25 3.72 -30.08
C LEU A 999 -0.93 4.46 -31.25
N GLU A 1000 -0.26 5.47 -31.78
CA GLU A 1000 -0.72 6.28 -32.91
C GLU A 1000 -0.86 5.47 -34.22
N ALA A 1001 0.01 4.48 -34.45
CA ALA A 1001 -0.06 3.59 -35.60
C ALA A 1001 -1.22 2.59 -35.50
N ILE A 1002 -1.42 1.94 -34.34
CA ILE A 1002 -2.56 1.03 -34.13
C ILE A 1002 -3.87 1.79 -34.27
N LEU A 1003 -3.99 2.96 -33.61
CA LEU A 1003 -5.25 3.71 -33.57
C LEU A 1003 -5.74 4.18 -34.94
N LEU A 1004 -4.84 4.41 -35.90
CA LEU A 1004 -5.21 4.79 -37.28
C LEU A 1004 -5.04 3.67 -38.33
N SER A 1005 -4.74 2.43 -37.91
CA SER A 1005 -4.57 1.32 -38.85
C SER A 1005 -5.91 0.89 -39.46
N PRO A 1006 -6.06 0.87 -40.81
CA PRO A 1006 -7.29 0.46 -41.47
C PRO A 1006 -7.72 -0.95 -41.08
N GLY A 1007 -8.99 -1.11 -40.68
CA GLY A 1007 -9.55 -2.39 -40.26
C GLY A 1007 -9.10 -2.88 -38.88
N PHE A 1008 -8.40 -2.06 -38.07
CA PHE A 1008 -8.29 -2.31 -36.63
C PHE A 1008 -9.62 -1.97 -35.95
N PHE A 1009 -10.09 -0.74 -36.12
CA PHE A 1009 -11.49 -0.37 -35.81
C PHE A 1009 -12.42 -0.78 -36.97
N PRO A 1010 -13.68 -1.17 -36.69
CA PRO A 1010 -14.69 -1.35 -37.73
C PRO A 1010 -15.00 -0.06 -38.52
N ASP A 1011 -15.54 -0.23 -39.72
CA ASP A 1011 -15.96 0.90 -40.56
C ASP A 1011 -17.00 1.78 -39.84
N GLY A 1012 -16.78 3.10 -39.88
CA GLY A 1012 -17.66 4.11 -39.27
C GLY A 1012 -17.13 4.79 -38.02
N PHE A 1013 -16.01 4.34 -37.44
CA PHE A 1013 -15.31 5.09 -36.38
C PHE A 1013 -14.31 6.09 -36.98
N ASP A 1014 -14.48 7.37 -36.64
CA ASP A 1014 -13.59 8.48 -37.04
C ASP A 1014 -12.68 8.86 -35.86
N ILE A 1015 -11.41 8.48 -35.91
CA ILE A 1015 -10.44 8.70 -34.83
C ILE A 1015 -9.54 9.88 -35.18
N ARG A 1016 -9.77 11.02 -34.51
CA ARG A 1016 -9.08 12.28 -34.78
C ARG A 1016 -7.99 12.52 -33.74
N VAL A 1017 -6.73 12.40 -34.14
CA VAL A 1017 -5.59 12.78 -33.30
C VAL A 1017 -5.50 14.31 -33.25
N VAL A 1018 -5.51 14.89 -32.05
CA VAL A 1018 -5.40 16.34 -31.80
C VAL A 1018 -3.97 16.76 -31.50
N THR A 1019 -3.16 15.84 -30.97
CA THR A 1019 -1.72 16.03 -30.76
C THR A 1019 -0.99 16.13 -32.11
N PRO A 1020 0.09 16.93 -32.22
CA PRO A 1020 0.91 16.95 -33.42
C PRO A 1020 1.37 15.56 -33.87
N ARG A 1021 1.19 15.27 -35.16
CA ARG A 1021 1.62 14.03 -35.82
C ARG A 1021 3.14 13.89 -35.90
N ASP A 1022 3.84 15.02 -35.92
CA ASP A 1022 5.30 15.08 -35.83
C ASP A 1022 5.73 14.62 -34.43
N PRO A 1023 6.47 13.49 -34.30
CA PRO A 1023 6.89 12.97 -33.00
C PRO A 1023 7.81 13.93 -32.23
N LEU A 1024 8.50 14.85 -32.92
CA LEU A 1024 9.34 15.88 -32.31
C LEU A 1024 8.50 17.03 -31.70
N GLN A 1025 7.23 17.18 -32.11
CA GLN A 1025 6.28 18.17 -31.59
C GLN A 1025 5.31 17.60 -30.54
N ARG A 1026 5.59 16.41 -29.96
CA ARG A 1026 4.80 15.82 -28.88
C ARG A 1026 5.61 15.10 -27.82
N GLY A 1027 5.09 15.09 -26.58
CA GLY A 1027 5.58 14.24 -25.50
C GLY A 1027 5.09 12.78 -25.63
N SER A 1028 5.03 12.07 -24.51
CA SER A 1028 4.38 10.75 -24.41
C SER A 1028 2.85 10.78 -24.59
N GLN A 1029 2.21 11.90 -24.24
CA GLN A 1029 0.75 12.09 -24.29
C GLN A 1029 0.24 12.18 -25.73
N LEU A 1030 -0.72 11.32 -26.08
CA LEU A 1030 -1.53 11.36 -27.30
C LEU A 1030 -2.98 11.71 -26.94
N CYS A 1031 -3.52 12.76 -27.54
CA CYS A 1031 -4.88 13.24 -27.35
C CYS A 1031 -5.72 12.92 -28.58
N ILE A 1032 -6.85 12.24 -28.37
CA ILE A 1032 -7.75 11.83 -29.45
C ILE A 1032 -9.19 12.27 -29.17
N GLN A 1033 -9.94 12.52 -30.24
CA GLN A 1033 -11.40 12.67 -30.25
C GLN A 1033 -11.99 11.58 -31.13
N ILE A 1034 -13.21 11.16 -30.80
CA ILE A 1034 -14.03 10.25 -31.61
C ILE A 1034 -15.43 10.85 -31.63
N PRO A 1035 -15.86 11.46 -32.75
CA PRO A 1035 -17.18 12.06 -32.87
C PRO A 1035 -18.30 11.04 -32.63
N ASP A 1036 -19.44 11.51 -32.12
CA ASP A 1036 -20.65 10.70 -32.10
C ASP A 1036 -21.12 10.40 -33.55
N PRO A 1037 -21.64 9.20 -33.86
CA PRO A 1037 -22.19 8.90 -35.17
C PRO A 1037 -23.31 9.88 -35.55
N PRO A 1038 -23.37 10.35 -36.81
CA PRO A 1038 -24.40 11.30 -37.23
C PRO A 1038 -25.79 10.69 -37.03
N ALA A 1039 -26.64 11.41 -36.31
CA ALA A 1039 -28.01 10.97 -36.06
C ALA A 1039 -28.82 11.01 -37.36
N ALA A 1040 -29.41 9.86 -37.73
CA ALA A 1040 -30.62 9.90 -38.53
C ALA A 1040 -31.69 10.65 -37.71
N GLU A 1041 -32.34 11.63 -38.34
CA GLU A 1041 -33.24 12.61 -37.71
C GLU A 1041 -32.58 13.58 -36.69
N SER A 1042 -32.10 14.73 -37.18
CA SER A 1042 -32.58 16.04 -36.67
C SER A 1042 -32.05 17.24 -37.47
N ALA A 1043 -32.53 17.44 -38.70
CA ALA A 1043 -32.33 18.69 -39.47
C ALA A 1043 -33.02 19.93 -38.83
N LYS A 1044 -33.51 19.83 -37.59
CA LYS A 1044 -34.07 20.91 -36.77
C LYS A 1044 -33.06 21.49 -35.78
N GLU A 1045 -32.15 20.68 -35.23
CA GLU A 1045 -31.16 21.17 -34.25
C GLU A 1045 -30.18 22.19 -34.86
N GLU A 1046 -29.89 22.08 -36.16
CA GLU A 1046 -29.01 23.05 -36.85
C GLU A 1046 -29.67 24.42 -37.09
N GLU A 1047 -31.01 24.52 -37.07
CA GLU A 1047 -31.73 25.80 -37.15
C GLU A 1047 -31.88 26.49 -35.78
N GLU A 1048 -31.79 25.74 -34.69
CA GLU A 1048 -31.81 26.28 -33.32
C GLU A 1048 -30.41 26.69 -32.86
N LYS A 1049 -29.37 25.86 -33.10
CA LYS A 1049 -27.98 26.22 -32.76
C LYS A 1049 -27.51 27.51 -33.43
N LYS A 1050 -27.94 27.78 -34.67
CA LYS A 1050 -27.68 29.05 -35.39
C LYS A 1050 -28.40 30.29 -34.83
N LYS A 1051 -29.22 30.16 -33.79
CA LYS A 1051 -29.87 31.29 -33.09
C LYS A 1051 -29.29 31.59 -31.71
N GLU A 1052 -28.53 30.68 -31.12
CA GLU A 1052 -27.92 30.85 -29.79
C GLU A 1052 -26.48 31.40 -29.85
N GLU A 1053 -25.84 31.44 -31.02
CA GLU A 1053 -24.52 32.05 -31.22
C GLU A 1053 -24.56 33.60 -31.21
N GLN A 1054 -24.94 34.18 -30.07
CA GLN A 1054 -24.57 35.54 -29.68
C GLN A 1054 -23.94 35.54 -28.27
N PRO A 1055 -22.71 36.06 -28.09
CA PRO A 1055 -21.99 35.92 -26.84
C PRO A 1055 -22.57 36.80 -25.72
N LYS A 1056 -23.31 36.18 -24.79
CA LYS A 1056 -23.66 36.78 -23.50
C LYS A 1056 -22.73 36.24 -22.42
N THR A 1057 -21.62 36.95 -22.19
CA THR A 1057 -20.65 36.62 -21.16
C THR A 1057 -21.21 36.83 -19.75
N ASN A 1058 -21.50 35.73 -19.03
CA ASN A 1058 -21.75 35.73 -17.60
C ASN A 1058 -20.82 34.70 -16.93
N GLY A 1059 -19.76 35.18 -16.26
CA GLY A 1059 -18.69 34.33 -15.72
C GLY A 1059 -19.08 33.52 -14.49
N LYS A 1060 -19.91 32.48 -14.65
CA LYS A 1060 -20.24 31.50 -13.59
C LYS A 1060 -20.19 30.03 -14.02
N ASP A 1061 -19.81 29.74 -15.25
CA ASP A 1061 -19.70 28.36 -15.73
C ASP A 1061 -18.40 27.70 -15.23
N VAL A 1062 -18.52 26.96 -14.13
CA VAL A 1062 -17.62 25.84 -13.84
C VAL A 1062 -17.68 24.90 -15.06
N PRO A 1063 -16.55 24.38 -15.57
CA PRO A 1063 -16.58 23.43 -16.69
C PRO A 1063 -17.55 22.28 -16.35
N PRO A 1064 -18.55 22.00 -17.20
CA PRO A 1064 -19.53 20.97 -16.89
C PRO A 1064 -18.83 19.63 -16.71
N PRO A 1065 -19.34 18.74 -15.84
CA PRO A 1065 -18.79 17.40 -15.69
C PRO A 1065 -18.76 16.71 -17.06
N ILE A 1066 -17.73 15.89 -17.28
CA ILE A 1066 -17.47 15.17 -18.53
C ILE A 1066 -18.80 14.66 -19.11
N ASP A 1067 -19.13 15.08 -20.34
CA ASP A 1067 -20.42 14.80 -20.95
C ASP A 1067 -20.55 13.29 -21.24
N GLY A 1068 -21.10 12.56 -20.28
CA GLY A 1068 -21.34 11.12 -20.37
C GLY A 1068 -22.32 10.72 -21.48
N LYS A 1069 -22.87 11.68 -22.23
CA LYS A 1069 -23.63 11.41 -23.46
C LYS A 1069 -22.72 11.20 -24.68
N ARG A 1070 -21.44 11.59 -24.62
CA ARG A 1070 -20.46 11.39 -25.70
C ARG A 1070 -19.95 9.96 -25.78
N LEU A 1071 -19.88 9.42 -26.99
CA LEU A 1071 -19.45 8.04 -27.27
C LEU A 1071 -18.08 7.73 -26.64
N ILE A 1072 -17.08 8.59 -26.87
CA ILE A 1072 -15.73 8.42 -26.31
C ILE A 1072 -15.71 8.40 -24.77
N ALA A 1073 -16.59 9.18 -24.12
CA ALA A 1073 -16.67 9.25 -22.66
C ALA A 1073 -17.30 7.98 -22.05
N ARG A 1074 -18.34 7.44 -22.69
CA ARG A 1074 -18.92 6.15 -22.29
C ARG A 1074 -17.96 4.99 -22.54
N ALA A 1075 -17.33 4.97 -23.71
CA ALA A 1075 -16.38 3.91 -24.07
C ALA A 1075 -15.12 3.91 -23.18
N HIS A 1076 -14.60 5.07 -22.78
CA HIS A 1076 -13.56 5.15 -21.75
C HIS A 1076 -14.05 4.60 -20.41
N LYS A 1077 -15.20 5.09 -19.91
CA LYS A 1077 -15.74 4.64 -18.60
C LYS A 1077 -15.97 3.12 -18.57
N ARG A 1078 -16.40 2.55 -19.71
CA ARG A 1078 -16.50 1.12 -19.94
C ARG A 1078 -15.13 0.42 -19.93
N ALA A 1079 -14.14 0.93 -20.67
CA ALA A 1079 -12.78 0.39 -20.69
C ALA A 1079 -12.09 0.45 -19.31
N GLU A 1080 -12.32 1.50 -18.53
CA GLU A 1080 -11.89 1.60 -17.13
C GLU A 1080 -12.53 0.49 -16.29
N LYS A 1081 -13.87 0.39 -16.31
CA LYS A 1081 -14.62 -0.50 -15.43
C LYS A 1081 -14.64 -1.98 -15.84
N GLN A 1082 -14.27 -2.31 -17.07
CA GLN A 1082 -14.29 -3.67 -17.61
C GLN A 1082 -12.93 -4.16 -18.11
N ARG A 1083 -11.96 -3.28 -18.32
CA ARG A 1083 -10.69 -3.60 -19.03
C ARG A 1083 -9.46 -2.93 -18.42
N GLY A 1084 -9.59 -2.32 -17.23
CA GLY A 1084 -8.50 -1.73 -16.45
C GLY A 1084 -7.88 -0.47 -17.06
N LEU A 1085 -8.50 0.18 -18.05
CA LEU A 1085 -7.94 1.36 -18.70
C LEU A 1085 -8.09 2.62 -17.85
N VAL A 1086 -7.00 3.06 -17.20
CA VAL A 1086 -6.95 4.32 -16.47
C VAL A 1086 -6.37 5.40 -17.37
N ALA A 1087 -7.21 6.32 -17.83
CA ALA A 1087 -6.83 7.48 -18.64
C ALA A 1087 -7.60 8.74 -18.19
N ASP A 1088 -7.38 9.86 -18.89
CA ASP A 1088 -7.97 11.16 -18.54
C ASP A 1088 -8.83 11.71 -19.68
N ILE A 1089 -10.04 12.18 -19.37
CA ILE A 1089 -10.90 12.89 -20.33
C ILE A 1089 -10.97 14.38 -19.99
N ARG A 1090 -10.96 15.20 -21.04
CA ARG A 1090 -11.20 16.65 -20.97
C ARG A 1090 -12.40 17.03 -21.83
N HIS A 1091 -13.24 17.91 -21.27
CA HIS A 1091 -14.44 18.42 -21.93
C HIS A 1091 -14.10 19.15 -23.25
N PRO A 1092 -14.90 18.98 -24.33
CA PRO A 1092 -16.13 18.20 -24.38
C PRO A 1092 -15.93 16.68 -24.61
N ASP A 1093 -14.91 16.29 -25.37
CA ASP A 1093 -14.86 14.98 -26.04
C ASP A 1093 -13.42 14.45 -26.25
N MET A 1094 -12.45 14.91 -25.47
CA MET A 1094 -11.04 14.55 -25.65
C MET A 1094 -10.57 13.49 -24.65
N LEU A 1095 -10.12 12.34 -25.13
CA LEU A 1095 -9.39 11.34 -24.35
C LEU A 1095 -7.88 11.58 -24.46
N ARG A 1096 -7.17 11.60 -23.34
CA ARG A 1096 -5.72 11.73 -23.26
C ARG A 1096 -5.10 10.42 -22.76
N LEU A 1097 -4.27 9.80 -23.59
CA LEU A 1097 -3.54 8.56 -23.31
C LEU A 1097 -2.04 8.87 -23.23
N ALA A 1098 -1.37 8.53 -22.12
CA ALA A 1098 0.06 8.78 -21.93
C ALA A 1098 0.80 7.49 -21.54
N PRO A 1099 1.30 6.72 -22.52
CA PRO A 1099 2.23 5.61 -22.27
C PRO A 1099 3.60 6.15 -21.84
N LEU A 1100 3.99 5.88 -20.60
CA LEU A 1100 5.23 6.37 -19.98
C LEU A 1100 6.36 5.34 -20.12
N ALA A 1101 7.50 5.75 -20.67
CA ALA A 1101 8.66 4.89 -20.89
C ALA A 1101 9.17 4.17 -19.62
N GLN A 1102 8.95 4.79 -18.45
CA GLN A 1102 9.32 4.30 -17.13
C GLN A 1102 8.62 2.99 -16.73
N PHE A 1103 7.42 2.70 -17.23
CA PHE A 1103 6.66 1.52 -16.80
C PHE A 1103 5.74 0.92 -17.86
N SER A 1104 5.19 1.71 -18.79
CA SER A 1104 4.33 1.20 -19.87
C SER A 1104 5.13 0.30 -20.83
N THR A 1105 4.47 -0.76 -21.28
CA THR A 1105 4.96 -1.73 -22.26
C THR A 1105 4.31 -1.48 -23.63
N PHE A 1106 4.86 -2.07 -24.70
CA PHE A 1106 4.22 -2.06 -26.01
C PHE A 1106 2.92 -2.88 -25.99
N THR A 1107 2.87 -3.98 -25.22
CA THR A 1107 1.65 -4.77 -25.01
C THR A 1107 0.62 -4.02 -24.16
N ASP A 1108 0.99 -3.14 -23.22
CA ASP A 1108 0.02 -2.22 -22.60
C ASP A 1108 -0.57 -1.21 -23.61
N VAL A 1109 0.26 -0.71 -24.53
CA VAL A 1109 -0.18 0.17 -25.62
C VAL A 1109 -1.17 -0.56 -26.55
N TRP A 1110 -0.87 -1.81 -26.90
CA TRP A 1110 -1.77 -2.66 -27.70
C TRP A 1110 -3.07 -2.96 -26.96
N ARG A 1111 -2.99 -3.44 -25.71
CA ARG A 1111 -4.14 -3.70 -24.83
C ARG A 1111 -4.99 -2.46 -24.61
N THR A 1112 -4.39 -1.27 -24.55
CA THR A 1112 -5.10 0.03 -24.45
C THR A 1112 -5.90 0.34 -25.70
N ALA A 1113 -5.30 0.20 -26.89
CA ALA A 1113 -5.99 0.42 -28.14
C ALA A 1113 -7.13 -0.59 -28.34
N ASP A 1114 -6.90 -1.86 -27.97
CA ASP A 1114 -7.91 -2.92 -28.05
C ASP A 1114 -9.05 -2.74 -27.03
N ALA A 1115 -8.73 -2.34 -25.79
CA ALA A 1115 -9.73 -2.07 -24.76
C ALA A 1115 -10.64 -0.88 -25.13
N LEU A 1116 -10.09 0.15 -25.76
CA LEU A 1116 -10.86 1.25 -26.32
C LEU A 1116 -11.73 0.78 -27.50
N ARG A 1117 -11.16 0.00 -28.44
CA ARG A 1117 -11.86 -0.59 -29.60
C ARG A 1117 -13.07 -1.42 -29.19
N LEU A 1118 -12.89 -2.41 -28.33
CA LEU A 1118 -13.98 -3.27 -27.84
C LEU A 1118 -15.06 -2.45 -27.13
N SER A 1119 -14.66 -1.49 -26.29
CA SER A 1119 -15.61 -0.66 -25.54
C SER A 1119 -16.40 0.30 -26.45
N LEU A 1120 -15.83 0.77 -27.55
CA LEU A 1120 -16.54 1.58 -28.56
C LEU A 1120 -17.54 0.75 -29.37
N ILE A 1121 -17.20 -0.48 -29.73
CA ILE A 1121 -18.11 -1.41 -30.41
C ILE A 1121 -19.32 -1.69 -29.53
N GLU A 1122 -19.10 -2.07 -28.27
CA GLU A 1122 -20.17 -2.33 -27.30
C GLU A 1122 -21.07 -1.12 -27.04
N GLU A 1123 -20.51 0.10 -27.00
CA GLU A 1123 -21.29 1.34 -26.84
C GLU A 1123 -22.08 1.77 -28.09
N VAL A 1124 -21.69 1.29 -29.27
CA VAL A 1124 -22.44 1.52 -30.52
C VAL A 1124 -23.52 0.46 -30.70
N ASP A 1125 -23.23 -0.81 -30.42
CA ASP A 1125 -24.19 -1.90 -30.59
C ASP A 1125 -25.27 -1.90 -29.49
N ALA A 1126 -24.95 -1.52 -28.25
CA ALA A 1126 -25.95 -1.30 -27.20
C ALA A 1126 -26.99 -0.22 -27.59
N LYS A 1127 -26.61 0.75 -28.43
CA LYS A 1127 -27.47 1.81 -28.98
C LYS A 1127 -28.28 1.36 -30.22
N LYS A 1128 -28.09 0.11 -30.70
CA LYS A 1128 -28.91 -0.51 -31.75
C LYS A 1128 -29.92 -1.51 -31.19
N SER A 1129 -29.71 -1.99 -29.95
CA SER A 1129 -30.50 -3.03 -29.29
C SER A 1129 -31.60 -2.51 -28.34
N GLY A 1130 -31.76 -1.19 -28.23
CA GLY A 1130 -32.77 -0.52 -27.41
C GLY A 1130 -33.19 0.81 -28.02
#